data_AF-A0A4P7W1K3-F1
#
_entry.id   AF-A0A4P7W1K3-F1
#
_cell.length_a   1.000
_cell.length_b   1.000
_cell.length_c   1.000
_cell.angle_alpha   90.00
_cell.angle_beta   90.00
_cell.angle_gamma   90.00
#
_symmetry.space_group_name_H-M   'P 1'
#
loop_
_entity.id
_entity.type
_entity.pdbx_description
1 polymer ?
#
loop_
_entity_poly.entity_id
_entity_poly.type
_entity_poly.pdbx_seq_one_letter_code
_entity_poly.pdbx_strand_id
1 'polypeptide(L)'
;MDRNSIIGLLLMGLIIFGFTYINRPSAEELERQRIEREQMQAQEAEKATDSGALKFDSITPAEIATIKSTVRELGVTDSLTGVSTLRVDKVDLRLSADGDLQGTVDADGRVVPVADIIGNSASLPVTVGVPATKNLRNALATVARYRGFARHISGDSTTVKLENKLLSLELSNKGGVISCATLKNYESYDSTKVKLLSPETDTYSFTLTSATQRFETREFYFTPVQLSDSSVLMKLDLGDGAVWGIKYTLPEDSYLVDIDIVQQGMQSIIPSSVASMDFTWHQKMRRNEAGRVFEERNSALYYMFIDGDVDNLSESGDDKEEINQRLKWVSCKNQFFSAVLMARTNFNGGELSSVELKDNPDFIKEMQADMSVEYSASVANPASFVMYLGPNSYPVMSSLEKEIFPDENMHLTKIIPLGWPLFRWINTLIIIPVFTTLGSFISNYGIIILLLTIFIKLILFPFTYKSMMSQARMRLLAPEIKAINDKYPGNENAMKRQQETMALYSRAGANPLSGCLPMLLQMPILVAMFWFFPSAIELRGESFLWAKDLSAPDAIISWTGNIPFISSTFGNHVSLFCLLMTVTNIIYTRVTMQTQNSAGMPGMKWMMYLMPVMFLFIFNNYAAGLSYYYFLSLLITIVQTYIFRKVVSEEKMRAKMAEAARKPKKKSGFMARLEEAQRKQQQMLREQQKRQGRR
;
A
#
# COMPACT_ATOMS: atom_id res chain seq x y z
N MET A 1 31.30 -3.13 -13.33
CA MET A 1 32.36 -3.20 -12.31
C MET A 1 33.62 -2.61 -12.91
N ASP A 2 34.27 -1.66 -12.24
CA ASP A 2 35.47 -1.00 -12.76
C ASP A 2 36.71 -1.94 -12.70
N ARG A 3 37.77 -1.60 -13.46
CA ARG A 3 38.99 -2.43 -13.56
C ARG A 3 39.73 -2.55 -12.22
N ASN A 4 39.63 -1.54 -11.36
CA ASN A 4 40.29 -1.50 -10.06
C ASN A 4 39.59 -2.40 -9.03
N SER A 5 38.27 -2.58 -9.16
CA SER A 5 37.45 -3.47 -8.34
C SER A 5 37.76 -4.95 -8.64
N ILE A 6 38.02 -5.28 -9.91
CA ILE A 6 38.39 -6.63 -10.33
C ILE A 6 39.80 -6.99 -9.86
N ILE A 7 40.74 -6.04 -9.93
CA ILE A 7 42.11 -6.23 -9.42
C ILE A 7 42.10 -6.37 -7.89
N GLY A 8 41.27 -5.59 -7.18
CA GLY A 8 41.08 -5.71 -5.73
C GLY A 8 40.54 -7.07 -5.29
N LEU A 9 39.58 -7.63 -6.03
CA LEU A 9 39.03 -8.98 -5.79
C LEU A 9 40.06 -10.08 -6.06
N LEU A 10 40.88 -9.95 -7.11
CA LEU A 10 41.96 -10.90 -7.40
C LEU A 10 43.06 -10.90 -6.34
N LEU A 11 43.43 -9.72 -5.83
CA LEU A 11 44.41 -9.59 -4.75
C LEU A 11 43.88 -10.14 -3.42
N MET A 12 42.60 -9.88 -3.09
CA MET A 12 41.96 -10.51 -1.94
C MET A 12 41.91 -12.03 -2.07
N GLY A 13 41.57 -12.56 -3.26
CA GLY A 13 41.58 -13.99 -3.53
C GLY A 13 42.97 -14.62 -3.33
N LEU A 14 44.03 -13.97 -3.80
CA LEU A 14 45.42 -14.44 -3.62
C LEU A 14 45.86 -14.41 -2.15
N ILE A 15 45.46 -13.41 -1.38
CA ILE A 15 45.78 -13.31 0.05
C ILE A 15 45.04 -14.41 0.83
N ILE A 16 43.76 -14.62 0.56
CA ILE A 16 42.96 -15.67 1.22
C ILE A 16 43.52 -17.06 0.89
N PHE A 17 43.88 -17.31 -0.38
CA PHE A 17 44.45 -18.59 -0.80
C PHE A 17 45.86 -18.82 -0.22
N GLY A 18 46.69 -17.77 -0.18
CA GLY A 18 48.00 -17.81 0.46
C GLY A 18 47.91 -18.08 1.96
N PHE A 19 46.96 -17.44 2.66
CA PHE A 19 46.72 -17.65 4.09
C PHE A 19 46.18 -19.05 4.39
N THR A 20 45.29 -19.58 3.55
CA THR A 20 44.80 -20.97 3.69
C THR A 20 45.83 -22.02 3.34
N TYR A 21 46.79 -21.72 2.45
CA TYR A 21 47.87 -22.65 2.11
C TYR A 21 48.96 -22.69 3.18
N ILE A 22 49.31 -21.54 3.77
CA ILE A 22 50.31 -21.44 4.86
C ILE A 22 49.76 -22.01 6.18
N ASN A 23 48.45 -21.90 6.44
CA ASN A 23 47.81 -22.44 7.65
C ASN A 23 47.20 -23.83 7.48
N ARG A 24 47.63 -24.62 6.49
CA ARG A 24 47.25 -26.04 6.45
C ARG A 24 47.98 -26.78 7.59
N PRO A 25 47.26 -27.49 8.47
CA PRO A 25 47.89 -28.28 9.52
C PRO A 25 48.85 -29.30 8.91
N SER A 26 50.01 -29.45 9.52
CA SER A 26 51.06 -30.39 9.09
C SER A 26 50.57 -31.85 9.19
N ALA A 27 51.18 -32.78 8.44
CA ALA A 27 50.75 -34.18 8.42
C ALA A 27 50.74 -34.84 9.82
N GLU A 28 51.66 -34.44 10.70
CA GLU A 28 51.69 -34.87 12.11
C GLU A 28 50.54 -34.29 12.95
N GLU A 29 50.12 -33.04 12.72
CA GLU A 29 48.96 -32.46 13.41
C GLU A 29 47.65 -33.08 12.93
N LEU A 30 47.56 -33.46 11.66
CA LEU A 30 46.40 -34.16 11.11
C LEU A 30 46.27 -35.59 11.68
N GLU A 31 47.40 -36.28 11.88
CA GLU A 31 47.44 -37.57 12.58
C GLU A 31 47.10 -37.41 14.06
N ARG A 32 47.62 -36.40 14.76
CA ARG A 32 47.21 -36.13 16.15
C ARG A 32 45.73 -35.80 16.27
N GLN A 33 45.16 -35.01 15.36
CA GLN A 33 43.72 -34.74 15.33
C GLN A 33 42.90 -35.98 14.97
N ARG A 34 43.42 -36.88 14.12
CA ARG A 34 42.78 -38.17 13.85
C ARG A 34 42.84 -39.08 15.06
N ILE A 35 43.98 -39.17 15.74
CA ILE A 35 44.15 -39.96 16.97
C ILE A 35 43.30 -39.36 18.09
N GLU A 36 43.20 -38.04 18.23
CA GLU A 36 42.31 -37.37 19.19
C GLU A 36 40.85 -37.56 18.82
N ARG A 37 40.48 -37.54 17.53
CA ARG A 37 39.12 -37.87 17.09
C ARG A 37 38.79 -39.34 17.26
N GLU A 38 39.73 -40.24 17.02
CA GLU A 38 39.58 -41.68 17.25
C GLU A 38 39.55 -41.98 18.76
N GLN A 39 40.29 -41.25 19.59
CA GLN A 39 40.21 -41.33 21.04
C GLN A 39 38.94 -40.70 21.58
N MET A 40 38.45 -39.60 21.01
CA MET A 40 37.13 -39.03 21.35
C MET A 40 36.00 -39.93 20.86
N GLN A 41 36.11 -40.53 19.68
CA GLN A 41 35.14 -41.51 19.17
C GLN A 41 35.24 -42.83 19.93
N ALA A 42 36.41 -43.24 20.39
CA ALA A 42 36.59 -44.39 21.27
C ALA A 42 36.10 -44.09 22.69
N GLN A 43 36.22 -42.86 23.18
CA GLN A 43 35.60 -42.42 24.44
C GLN A 43 34.08 -42.25 24.31
N GLU A 44 33.57 -41.79 23.16
CA GLU A 44 32.14 -41.73 22.87
C GLU A 44 31.57 -43.14 22.64
N ALA A 45 32.33 -44.03 22.01
CA ALA A 45 32.00 -45.44 21.87
C ALA A 45 32.10 -46.18 23.21
N GLU A 46 33.10 -45.93 24.05
CA GLU A 46 33.15 -46.45 25.44
C GLU A 46 31.99 -45.88 26.26
N LYS A 47 31.64 -44.60 26.13
CA LYS A 47 30.43 -44.01 26.72
C LYS A 47 29.14 -44.62 26.16
N ALA A 48 29.14 -45.12 24.93
CA ALA A 48 27.99 -45.78 24.30
C ALA A 48 27.94 -47.29 24.56
N THR A 49 29.06 -47.92 24.93
CA THR A 49 29.18 -49.38 25.13
C THR A 49 29.36 -49.78 26.60
N ASP A 50 29.47 -48.81 27.52
CA ASP A 50 29.26 -49.06 28.96
C ASP A 50 27.76 -49.20 29.24
N SER A 51 27.21 -50.34 28.83
CA SER A 51 25.89 -50.82 29.27
C SER A 51 25.95 -51.31 30.73
N GLY A 52 26.45 -50.45 31.61
CA GLY A 52 26.26 -50.50 33.05
C GLY A 52 25.10 -49.57 33.43
N ALA A 53 23.88 -50.11 33.51
CA ALA A 53 22.70 -49.51 34.15
C ALA A 53 22.62 -47.97 34.20
N LEU A 54 22.52 -47.29 33.04
CA LEU A 54 22.17 -45.87 32.98
C LEU A 54 20.74 -45.65 33.51
N LYS A 55 20.63 -45.29 34.79
CA LYS A 55 19.41 -44.72 35.35
C LYS A 55 19.31 -43.28 34.84
N PHE A 56 18.21 -42.93 34.17
CA PHE A 56 17.91 -41.55 33.84
C PHE A 56 17.54 -40.78 35.12
N ASP A 57 17.80 -39.48 35.11
CA ASP A 57 17.56 -38.58 36.25
C ASP A 57 16.09 -38.66 36.69
N SER A 58 15.84 -39.24 37.87
CA SER A 58 14.51 -39.44 38.42
C SER A 58 13.97 -38.11 38.94
N ILE A 59 12.66 -37.85 38.76
CA ILE A 59 12.02 -36.69 39.35
C ILE A 59 12.16 -36.77 40.87
N THR A 60 12.83 -35.77 41.46
CA THR A 60 13.11 -35.72 42.88
C THR A 60 11.83 -35.51 43.70
N PRO A 61 11.79 -35.91 44.98
CA PRO A 61 10.64 -35.64 45.85
C PRO A 61 10.26 -34.16 45.92
N ALA A 62 11.24 -33.25 45.83
CA ALA A 62 11.02 -31.81 45.79
C ALA A 62 10.34 -31.36 44.48
N GLU A 63 10.75 -31.91 43.34
CA GLU A 63 10.06 -31.69 42.07
C GLU A 63 8.63 -32.25 42.11
N ILE A 64 8.40 -33.43 42.69
CA ILE A 64 7.04 -33.99 42.85
C ILE A 64 6.16 -33.04 43.68
N ALA A 65 6.67 -32.51 44.81
CA ALA A 65 5.93 -31.54 45.61
C ALA A 65 5.60 -30.27 44.81
N THR A 66 6.55 -29.80 44.00
CA THR A 66 6.38 -28.64 43.11
C THR A 66 5.36 -28.93 42.01
N ILE A 67 5.33 -30.15 41.45
CA ILE A 67 4.33 -30.57 40.47
C ILE A 67 2.95 -30.55 41.10
N LYS A 68 2.79 -31.16 42.29
CA LYS A 68 1.52 -31.17 43.01
C LYS A 68 1.03 -29.76 43.33
N SER A 69 1.90 -28.87 43.81
CA SER A 69 1.52 -27.47 44.05
C SER A 69 1.12 -26.76 42.76
N THR A 70 1.86 -26.98 41.67
CA THR A 70 1.58 -26.38 40.36
C THR A 70 0.23 -26.85 39.79
N VAL A 71 -0.09 -28.14 39.85
CA VAL A 71 -1.38 -28.67 39.39
C VAL A 71 -2.52 -28.14 40.23
N ARG A 72 -2.32 -27.99 41.54
CA ARG A 72 -3.33 -27.43 42.45
C ARG A 72 -3.57 -25.93 42.22
N GLU A 73 -2.52 -25.16 42.01
CA GLU A 73 -2.57 -23.71 41.85
C GLU A 73 -3.05 -23.31 40.44
N LEU A 74 -2.58 -24.00 39.40
CA LEU A 74 -2.75 -23.58 38.00
C LEU A 74 -3.62 -24.52 37.17
N GLY A 75 -4.07 -25.65 37.74
CA GLY A 75 -5.02 -26.56 37.12
C GLY A 75 -6.47 -26.08 37.22
N VAL A 76 -7.36 -26.78 36.52
CA VAL A 76 -8.82 -26.62 36.63
C VAL A 76 -9.32 -27.59 37.69
N THR A 77 -9.87 -27.06 38.78
CA THR A 77 -10.41 -27.87 39.89
C THR A 77 -11.90 -28.07 39.72
N ASP A 78 -12.33 -29.33 39.69
CA ASP A 78 -13.75 -29.69 39.74
C ASP A 78 -14.28 -29.47 41.16
N SER A 79 -15.23 -28.54 41.30
CA SER A 79 -15.84 -28.17 42.58
C SER A 79 -16.58 -29.31 43.29
N LEU A 80 -16.99 -30.37 42.58
CA LEU A 80 -17.72 -31.50 43.14
C LEU A 80 -16.80 -32.63 43.60
N THR A 81 -15.73 -32.89 42.84
CA THR A 81 -14.81 -34.01 43.10
C THR A 81 -13.51 -33.58 43.77
N GLY A 82 -13.19 -32.29 43.79
CA GLY A 82 -11.94 -31.75 44.32
C GLY A 82 -10.70 -32.12 43.49
N VAL A 83 -10.89 -32.70 42.30
CA VAL A 83 -9.79 -33.09 41.41
C VAL A 83 -9.32 -31.90 40.60
N SER A 84 -8.02 -31.59 40.67
CA SER A 84 -7.39 -30.56 39.85
C SER A 84 -6.72 -31.19 38.63
N THR A 85 -7.08 -30.73 37.43
CA THR A 85 -6.51 -31.21 36.16
C THR A 85 -5.70 -30.12 35.48
N LEU A 86 -4.46 -30.41 35.09
CA LEU A 86 -3.57 -29.50 34.37
C LEU A 86 -3.15 -30.15 33.05
N ARG A 87 -3.55 -29.54 31.93
CA ARG A 87 -3.15 -29.95 30.59
C ARG A 87 -2.33 -28.87 29.93
N VAL A 88 -1.10 -29.19 29.57
CA VAL A 88 -0.20 -28.29 28.85
C VAL A 88 0.67 -29.10 27.91
N ASP A 89 0.60 -28.79 26.62
CA ASP A 89 1.41 -29.42 25.56
C ASP A 89 1.24 -30.96 25.56
N LYS A 90 2.33 -31.71 25.75
CA LYS A 90 2.37 -33.17 25.75
C LYS A 90 1.99 -33.81 27.10
N VAL A 91 1.44 -33.04 28.04
CA VAL A 91 1.27 -33.48 29.44
C VAL A 91 -0.16 -33.26 29.92
N ASP A 92 -0.79 -34.31 30.45
CA ASP A 92 -2.06 -34.28 31.19
C ASP A 92 -1.78 -34.76 32.63
N LEU A 93 -1.91 -33.88 33.62
CA LEU A 93 -1.75 -34.18 35.05
C LEU A 93 -3.08 -34.05 35.76
N ARG A 94 -3.34 -34.97 36.71
CA ARG A 94 -4.50 -34.95 37.59
C ARG A 94 -4.04 -35.13 39.03
N LEU A 95 -4.51 -34.25 39.90
CA LEU A 95 -4.27 -34.30 41.33
C LEU A 95 -5.61 -34.57 42.04
N SER A 96 -5.71 -35.70 42.73
CA SER A 96 -6.91 -36.01 43.53
C SER A 96 -7.00 -35.10 44.77
N ALA A 97 -8.19 -35.06 45.40
CA ALA A 97 -8.40 -34.35 46.66
C ALA A 97 -7.45 -34.86 47.77
N ASP A 98 -7.12 -36.16 47.76
CA ASP A 98 -6.20 -36.81 48.69
C ASP A 98 -4.72 -36.54 48.36
N GLY A 99 -4.43 -35.87 47.25
CA GLY A 99 -3.08 -35.46 46.84
C GLY A 99 -2.33 -36.49 46.00
N ASP A 100 -3.02 -37.48 45.42
CA ASP A 100 -2.43 -38.44 44.48
C ASP A 100 -2.28 -37.81 43.10
N LEU A 101 -1.06 -37.86 42.57
CA LEU A 101 -0.73 -37.34 41.26
C LEU A 101 -0.77 -38.48 40.24
N GLN A 102 -1.68 -38.34 39.28
CA GLN A 102 -1.84 -39.25 38.15
C GLN A 102 -1.77 -38.45 36.84
N GLY A 103 -1.78 -39.15 35.70
CA GLY A 103 -1.76 -38.51 34.40
C GLY A 103 -0.87 -39.22 33.40
N THR A 104 -0.63 -38.55 32.28
CA THR A 104 0.15 -39.08 31.16
C THR A 104 1.06 -38.02 30.56
N VAL A 105 2.21 -38.45 30.07
CA VAL A 105 3.16 -37.65 29.29
C VAL A 105 3.38 -38.33 27.95
N ASP A 106 3.24 -37.59 26.85
CA ASP A 106 3.63 -38.07 25.53
C ASP A 106 5.16 -37.93 25.34
N ALA A 107 5.81 -39.08 25.20
CA ALA A 107 7.23 -39.23 24.91
C ALA A 107 7.41 -39.66 23.44
N ASP A 108 7.31 -38.68 22.54
CA ASP A 108 7.54 -38.83 21.10
C ASP A 108 6.63 -39.89 20.44
N GLY A 109 5.33 -39.79 20.72
CA GLY A 109 4.28 -40.66 20.18
C GLY A 109 3.91 -41.83 21.11
N ARG A 110 4.50 -41.92 22.31
CA ARG A 110 4.20 -42.94 23.31
C ARG A 110 3.67 -42.31 24.59
N VAL A 111 2.46 -42.70 24.99
CA VAL A 111 1.81 -42.22 26.21
C VAL A 111 2.38 -42.95 27.43
N VAL A 112 3.05 -42.22 28.32
CA VAL A 112 3.70 -42.75 29.53
C VAL A 112 2.93 -42.29 30.76
N PRO A 113 2.49 -43.19 31.66
CA PRO A 113 1.87 -42.81 32.91
C PRO A 113 2.81 -42.00 33.82
N VAL A 114 2.32 -40.91 34.39
CA VAL A 114 3.10 -40.06 35.31
C VAL A 114 3.56 -40.84 36.54
N ALA A 115 2.76 -41.79 37.01
CA ALA A 115 3.11 -42.70 38.10
C ALA A 115 4.42 -43.46 37.84
N ASP A 116 4.66 -43.86 36.59
CA ASP A 116 5.87 -44.60 36.20
C ASP A 116 7.10 -43.68 36.16
N ILE A 117 6.89 -42.39 35.84
CA ILE A 117 7.94 -41.36 35.81
C ILE A 117 8.37 -40.98 37.24
N ILE A 118 7.41 -40.83 38.17
CA ILE A 118 7.66 -40.34 39.53
C ILE A 118 7.94 -41.47 40.55
N GLY A 119 7.38 -42.66 40.35
CA GLY A 119 7.38 -43.74 41.33
C GLY A 119 8.31 -44.91 41.00
N ASN A 120 8.60 -45.15 39.72
CA ASN A 120 9.40 -46.30 39.31
C ASN A 120 10.22 -46.04 38.03
N SER A 121 11.04 -44.98 38.04
CA SER A 121 11.90 -44.63 36.90
C SER A 121 12.79 -45.79 36.42
N ALA A 122 13.11 -46.75 37.29
CA ALA A 122 13.93 -47.91 36.95
C ALA A 122 13.26 -48.92 35.97
N SER A 123 11.92 -48.91 35.81
CA SER A 123 11.21 -49.84 34.92
C SER A 123 10.94 -49.31 33.51
N LEU A 124 11.19 -48.03 33.25
CA LEU A 124 10.97 -47.41 31.94
C LEU A 124 12.23 -47.58 31.05
N PRO A 125 12.09 -48.01 29.77
CA PRO A 125 13.20 -47.99 28.83
C PRO A 125 13.77 -46.56 28.70
N VAL A 126 15.09 -46.42 28.67
CA VAL A 126 15.78 -45.11 28.59
C VAL A 126 15.31 -44.28 27.40
N THR A 127 14.99 -44.93 26.26
CA THR A 127 14.46 -44.32 25.04
C THR A 127 13.07 -43.68 25.21
N VAL A 128 12.36 -44.00 26.30
CA VAL A 128 11.03 -43.46 26.64
C VAL A 128 11.10 -42.59 27.91
N GLY A 129 11.86 -43.03 28.92
CA GLY A 129 11.98 -42.31 30.21
C GLY A 129 12.65 -40.94 30.08
N VAL A 130 13.73 -40.82 29.30
CA VAL A 130 14.42 -39.54 29.08
C VAL A 130 13.52 -38.49 28.39
N PRO A 131 12.87 -38.78 27.25
CA PRO A 131 11.95 -37.82 26.64
C PRO A 131 10.71 -37.54 27.51
N ALA A 132 10.18 -38.53 28.23
CA ALA A 132 9.05 -38.32 29.15
C ALA A 132 9.40 -37.34 30.28
N THR A 133 10.53 -37.55 30.98
CA THR A 133 10.97 -36.65 32.06
C THR A 133 11.29 -35.25 31.53
N LYS A 134 11.90 -35.15 30.34
CA LYS A 134 12.18 -33.87 29.68
C LYS A 134 10.89 -33.12 29.33
N ASN A 135 9.91 -33.79 28.71
CA ASN A 135 8.64 -33.17 28.33
C ASN A 135 7.84 -32.74 29.57
N LEU A 136 7.86 -33.53 30.65
CA LEU A 136 7.26 -33.16 31.93
C LEU A 136 7.91 -31.91 32.54
N ARG A 137 9.25 -31.87 32.63
CA ARG A 137 9.97 -30.67 33.11
C ARG A 137 9.71 -29.44 32.25
N ASN A 138 9.69 -29.60 30.93
CA ASN A 138 9.38 -28.51 30.00
C ASN A 138 7.95 -28.00 30.19
N ALA A 139 6.96 -28.88 30.34
CA ALA A 139 5.58 -28.49 30.58
C ALA A 139 5.45 -27.72 31.91
N LEU A 140 6.13 -28.15 32.97
CA LEU A 140 6.12 -27.46 34.27
C LEU A 140 6.83 -26.10 34.19
N ALA A 141 7.95 -26.01 33.48
CA ALA A 141 8.63 -24.74 33.23
C ALA A 141 7.72 -23.78 32.43
N THR A 142 7.00 -24.30 31.43
CA THR A 142 5.99 -23.56 30.67
C THR A 142 4.86 -23.09 31.59
N VAL A 143 4.35 -23.94 32.47
CA VAL A 143 3.29 -23.56 33.43
C VAL A 143 3.77 -22.49 34.41
N ALA A 144 4.99 -22.63 34.93
CA ALA A 144 5.61 -21.62 35.78
C ALA A 144 5.82 -20.29 35.04
N ARG A 145 6.15 -20.35 33.74
CA ARG A 145 6.36 -19.19 32.88
C ARG A 145 5.06 -18.49 32.48
N TYR A 146 4.05 -19.24 32.07
CA TYR A 146 2.83 -18.71 31.47
C TYR A 146 1.65 -18.62 32.44
N ARG A 147 1.76 -19.23 33.64
CA ARG A 147 0.73 -19.18 34.69
C ARG A 147 -0.65 -19.54 34.12
N GLY A 148 -1.65 -18.68 34.33
CA GLY A 148 -3.01 -18.85 33.78
C GLY A 148 -3.06 -18.97 32.25
N PHE A 149 -2.07 -18.45 31.51
CA PHE A 149 -1.99 -18.60 30.06
C PHE A 149 -1.52 -19.99 29.62
N ALA A 150 -0.85 -20.75 30.48
CA ALA A 150 -0.21 -22.01 30.11
C ALA A 150 -1.23 -23.04 29.58
N ARG A 151 -2.43 -23.07 30.15
CA ARG A 151 -3.53 -23.95 29.73
C ARG A 151 -4.08 -23.65 28.34
N HIS A 152 -3.70 -22.50 27.75
CA HIS A 152 -4.11 -22.07 26.41
C HIS A 152 -2.98 -22.19 25.37
N ILE A 153 -1.81 -22.71 25.72
CA ILE A 153 -0.68 -22.84 24.76
C ILE A 153 -0.93 -23.95 23.73
N SER A 154 -1.65 -25.00 24.15
CA SER A 154 -2.00 -26.16 23.34
C SER A 154 -3.50 -26.25 23.13
N GLY A 155 -3.93 -26.55 21.92
CA GLY A 155 -5.33 -26.72 21.54
C GLY A 155 -5.46 -27.02 20.05
N ASP A 156 -6.66 -27.40 19.63
CA ASP A 156 -6.96 -27.60 18.22
C ASP A 156 -7.24 -26.25 17.56
N SER A 157 -6.63 -26.04 16.39
CA SER A 157 -6.89 -24.84 15.58
C SER A 157 -8.27 -24.94 14.94
N THR A 158 -9.14 -23.98 15.25
CA THR A 158 -10.51 -23.88 14.75
C THR A 158 -10.81 -22.44 14.35
N THR A 159 -11.80 -22.26 13.48
CA THR A 159 -12.25 -20.93 13.05
C THR A 159 -13.75 -20.74 13.28
N VAL A 160 -14.14 -19.50 13.57
CA VAL A 160 -15.55 -19.07 13.67
C VAL A 160 -15.81 -18.03 12.60
N LYS A 161 -16.92 -18.18 11.88
CA LYS A 161 -17.28 -17.29 10.77
C LYS A 161 -18.21 -16.17 11.23
N LEU A 162 -17.88 -14.92 10.88
CA LEU A 162 -18.80 -13.78 10.93
C LEU A 162 -19.01 -13.25 9.52
N GLU A 163 -20.24 -12.99 9.12
CA GLU A 163 -20.50 -12.50 7.76
C GLU A 163 -21.69 -11.55 7.66
N ASN A 164 -21.58 -10.57 6.76
CA ASN A 164 -22.67 -9.68 6.35
C ASN A 164 -22.78 -9.67 4.81
N LYS A 165 -23.46 -8.68 4.21
CA LYS A 165 -23.60 -8.61 2.74
C LYS A 165 -22.30 -8.26 2.00
N LEU A 166 -21.34 -7.62 2.66
CA LEU A 166 -20.14 -7.04 2.05
C LEU A 166 -18.87 -7.85 2.37
N LEU A 167 -18.77 -8.36 3.59
CA LEU A 167 -17.58 -8.96 4.18
C LEU A 167 -17.88 -10.35 4.74
N SER A 168 -16.92 -11.27 4.58
CA SER A 168 -16.88 -12.56 5.27
C SER A 168 -15.57 -12.66 6.05
N LEU A 169 -15.67 -12.86 7.36
CA LEU A 169 -14.55 -13.00 8.27
C LEU A 169 -14.46 -14.42 8.78
N GLU A 170 -13.24 -14.94 8.85
CA GLU A 170 -12.93 -16.13 9.62
C GLU A 170 -12.04 -15.72 10.78
N LEU A 171 -12.51 -15.96 12.00
CA LEU A 171 -11.81 -15.66 13.23
C LEU A 171 -11.12 -16.94 13.72
N SER A 172 -9.80 -16.97 13.75
CA SER A 172 -9.05 -18.11 14.28
C SER A 172 -9.02 -18.06 15.80
N ASN A 173 -9.29 -19.21 16.42
CA ASN A 173 -9.09 -19.37 17.85
C ASN A 173 -7.60 -19.31 18.21
N LYS A 174 -6.68 -19.68 17.30
CA LYS A 174 -5.25 -19.50 17.49
C LYS A 174 -4.90 -18.02 17.30
N GLY A 175 -4.35 -17.39 18.33
CA GLY A 175 -4.10 -15.95 18.33
C GLY A 175 -5.30 -15.08 18.66
N GLY A 176 -6.53 -15.60 18.48
CA GLY A 176 -7.75 -14.84 18.64
C GLY A 176 -7.88 -13.74 17.58
N VAL A 177 -7.49 -14.02 16.34
CA VAL A 177 -7.30 -13.03 15.25
C VAL A 177 -8.31 -13.21 14.13
N ILE A 178 -8.54 -12.15 13.34
CA ILE A 178 -9.16 -12.26 12.02
C ILE A 178 -8.12 -12.90 11.09
N SER A 179 -8.27 -14.20 10.83
CA SER A 179 -7.32 -14.95 10.01
C SER A 179 -7.63 -14.86 8.52
N CYS A 180 -8.89 -14.64 8.16
CA CYS A 180 -9.29 -14.41 6.77
C CYS A 180 -10.33 -13.28 6.70
N ALA A 181 -10.14 -12.34 5.77
CA ALA A 181 -11.11 -11.29 5.48
C ALA A 181 -11.38 -11.23 3.97
N THR A 182 -12.54 -11.73 3.54
CA THR A 182 -12.92 -11.83 2.13
C THR A 182 -13.97 -10.78 1.77
N LEU A 183 -13.70 -10.00 0.73
CA LEU A 183 -14.68 -9.07 0.16
C LEU A 183 -15.62 -9.81 -0.80
N LYS A 184 -16.91 -9.84 -0.51
CA LYS A 184 -17.90 -10.67 -1.24
C LYS A 184 -18.12 -10.19 -2.69
N ASN A 185 -18.05 -8.88 -2.89
CA ASN A 185 -18.41 -8.22 -4.15
C ASN A 185 -17.22 -8.01 -5.10
N TYR A 186 -16.01 -8.48 -4.75
CA TYR A 186 -14.81 -8.20 -5.52
C TYR A 186 -14.03 -9.47 -5.84
N GLU A 187 -13.58 -9.57 -7.08
CA GLU A 187 -12.75 -10.66 -7.60
C GLU A 187 -11.37 -10.15 -7.99
N SER A 188 -10.33 -10.92 -7.70
CA SER A 188 -8.97 -10.72 -8.15
C SER A 188 -8.85 -11.07 -9.65
N TYR A 189 -7.75 -10.66 -10.29
CA TYR A 189 -7.48 -10.94 -11.70
C TYR A 189 -7.49 -12.44 -12.06
N ASP A 190 -7.26 -13.32 -11.07
CA ASP A 190 -7.30 -14.77 -11.20
C ASP A 190 -8.71 -15.37 -10.98
N SER A 191 -9.75 -14.53 -10.94
CA SER A 191 -11.15 -14.89 -10.66
C SER A 191 -11.43 -15.42 -9.25
N THR A 192 -10.44 -15.40 -8.35
CA THR A 192 -10.68 -15.69 -6.93
C THR A 192 -11.27 -14.47 -6.21
N LYS A 193 -11.94 -14.64 -5.07
CA LYS A 193 -12.42 -13.49 -4.29
C LYS A 193 -11.24 -12.73 -3.68
N VAL A 194 -11.35 -11.41 -3.64
CA VAL A 194 -10.33 -10.56 -2.99
C VAL A 194 -10.30 -10.87 -1.50
N LYS A 195 -9.13 -11.25 -1.00
CA LYS A 195 -8.85 -11.45 0.42
C LYS A 195 -7.89 -10.37 0.90
N LEU A 196 -8.34 -9.58 1.87
CA LEU A 196 -7.50 -8.53 2.50
C LEU A 196 -6.61 -9.11 3.59
N LEU A 197 -7.03 -10.19 4.23
CA LEU A 197 -6.24 -10.96 5.18
C LEU A 197 -6.34 -12.43 4.80
N SER A 198 -5.23 -13.14 4.87
CA SER A 198 -5.10 -14.58 4.62
C SER A 198 -4.27 -15.26 5.71
N PRO A 199 -4.67 -16.47 6.17
CA PRO A 199 -4.08 -17.09 7.36
C PRO A 199 -2.62 -17.51 7.19
N GLU A 200 -2.15 -17.69 5.95
CA GLU A 200 -0.78 -18.11 5.67
C GLU A 200 0.22 -16.95 5.65
N THR A 201 -0.27 -15.72 5.48
CA THR A 201 0.56 -14.56 5.11
C THR A 201 0.40 -13.37 6.02
N ASP A 202 -0.73 -13.30 6.73
CA ASP A 202 -1.11 -12.11 7.48
C ASP A 202 -1.44 -12.50 8.92
N THR A 203 -0.95 -11.72 9.87
CA THR A 203 -1.20 -11.95 11.29
C THR A 203 -1.07 -10.67 12.08
N TYR A 204 -1.78 -10.58 13.19
CA TYR A 204 -1.49 -9.57 14.20
C TYR A 204 -1.55 -10.19 15.59
N SER A 205 -0.92 -9.55 16.56
CA SER A 205 -0.92 -10.04 17.94
C SER A 205 -0.78 -8.90 18.92
N PHE A 206 -1.31 -9.14 20.12
CA PHE A 206 -1.10 -8.26 21.26
C PHE A 206 -0.07 -8.89 22.18
N THR A 207 0.84 -8.07 22.71
CA THR A 207 1.86 -8.52 23.67
C THR A 207 1.63 -7.87 25.02
N LEU A 208 1.18 -8.66 25.99
CA LEU A 208 1.07 -8.25 27.38
C LEU A 208 2.40 -8.51 28.07
N THR A 209 2.97 -7.49 28.71
CA THR A 209 4.23 -7.62 29.44
C THR A 209 3.97 -7.59 30.94
N SER A 210 4.42 -8.62 31.66
CA SER A 210 4.52 -8.59 33.13
C SER A 210 5.92 -8.13 33.55
N ALA A 211 6.20 -8.07 34.86
CA ALA A 211 7.52 -7.69 35.36
C ALA A 211 8.66 -8.62 34.88
N THR A 212 8.36 -9.87 34.52
CA THR A 212 9.36 -10.91 34.22
C THR A 212 9.14 -11.63 32.89
N GLN A 213 7.98 -11.46 32.25
CA GLN A 213 7.57 -12.23 31.07
C GLN A 213 6.80 -11.39 30.06
N ARG A 214 6.84 -11.84 28.79
CA ARG A 214 6.00 -11.34 27.71
C ARG A 214 5.06 -12.46 27.28
N PHE A 215 3.78 -12.12 27.14
CA PHE A 215 2.71 -13.01 26.71
C PHE A 215 2.17 -12.50 25.38
N GLU A 216 2.42 -13.24 24.31
CA GLU A 216 1.97 -12.88 22.96
C GLU A 216 0.72 -13.66 22.59
N THR A 217 -0.34 -12.98 22.18
CA THR A 217 -1.63 -13.64 21.94
C THR A 217 -1.55 -14.74 20.89
N ARG A 218 -0.68 -14.60 19.87
CA ARG A 218 -0.42 -15.61 18.82
C ARG A 218 0.01 -16.97 19.36
N GLU A 219 0.58 -17.02 20.57
CA GLU A 219 0.98 -18.27 21.22
C GLU A 219 -0.21 -19.04 21.79
N PHE A 220 -1.36 -18.40 22.00
CA PHE A 220 -2.50 -18.99 22.71
C PHE A 220 -3.67 -19.40 21.81
N TYR A 221 -4.40 -20.42 22.24
CA TYR A 221 -5.67 -20.86 21.69
C TYR A 221 -6.80 -20.32 22.56
N PHE A 222 -7.60 -19.43 21.98
CA PHE A 222 -8.75 -18.81 22.61
C PHE A 222 -9.96 -19.74 22.58
N THR A 223 -10.88 -19.56 23.52
CA THR A 223 -12.19 -20.19 23.47
C THR A 223 -13.18 -19.20 22.82
N PRO A 224 -13.73 -19.51 21.63
CA PRO A 224 -14.72 -18.65 21.00
C PRO A 224 -16.05 -18.72 21.77
N VAL A 225 -16.63 -17.56 22.05
CA VAL A 225 -17.95 -17.40 22.67
C VAL A 225 -18.80 -16.52 21.76
N GLN A 226 -19.80 -17.11 21.10
CA GLN A 226 -20.76 -16.36 20.28
C GLN A 226 -21.63 -15.49 21.19
N LEU A 227 -21.64 -14.17 20.96
CA LEU A 227 -22.45 -13.23 21.74
C LEU A 227 -23.76 -12.87 21.02
N SER A 228 -23.71 -12.77 19.70
CA SER A 228 -24.84 -12.49 18.79
C SER A 228 -24.49 -13.01 17.40
N ASP A 229 -25.38 -12.88 16.42
CA ASP A 229 -25.08 -13.25 15.02
C ASP A 229 -23.95 -12.42 14.39
N SER A 230 -23.67 -11.24 14.95
CA SER A 230 -22.66 -10.29 14.48
C SER A 230 -21.43 -10.17 15.37
N SER A 231 -21.41 -10.82 16.54
CA SER A 231 -20.34 -10.64 17.54
C SER A 231 -19.83 -11.95 18.14
N VAL A 232 -18.51 -12.07 18.24
CA VAL A 232 -17.80 -13.20 18.85
C VAL A 232 -16.74 -12.68 19.81
N LEU A 233 -16.68 -13.26 21.00
CA LEU A 233 -15.61 -13.06 21.96
C LEU A 233 -14.62 -14.22 21.88
N MET A 234 -13.37 -13.92 21.53
CA MET A 234 -12.24 -14.82 21.72
C MET A 234 -11.78 -14.69 23.17
N LYS A 235 -12.10 -15.69 24.03
CA LYS A 235 -11.87 -15.64 25.49
C LYS A 235 -10.67 -16.48 25.92
N LEU A 236 -9.82 -15.92 26.78
CA LEU A 236 -8.87 -16.65 27.62
C LEU A 236 -9.34 -16.61 29.07
N ASP A 237 -9.64 -17.79 29.61
CA ASP A 237 -9.95 -17.96 31.02
C ASP A 237 -8.65 -18.31 31.77
N LEU A 238 -8.12 -17.37 32.54
CA LEU A 238 -6.80 -17.48 33.13
C LEU A 238 -6.84 -18.07 34.55
N GLY A 239 -8.04 -18.40 35.07
CA GLY A 239 -8.25 -18.90 36.44
C GLY A 239 -8.45 -17.79 37.46
N ASP A 240 -8.97 -18.15 38.65
CA ASP A 240 -9.22 -17.25 39.78
C ASP A 240 -10.01 -15.97 39.46
N GLY A 241 -10.93 -16.07 38.50
CA GLY A 241 -11.77 -14.95 38.04
C GLY A 241 -11.05 -13.98 37.09
N ALA A 242 -9.79 -14.23 36.73
CA ALA A 242 -9.07 -13.46 35.74
C ALA A 242 -9.40 -13.93 34.31
N VAL A 243 -9.82 -12.99 33.47
CA VAL A 243 -10.21 -13.22 32.09
C VAL A 243 -9.60 -12.13 31.21
N TRP A 244 -9.14 -12.52 30.03
CA TRP A 244 -8.73 -11.60 28.96
C TRP A 244 -9.34 -12.07 27.65
N GLY A 245 -9.71 -11.18 26.75
CA GLY A 245 -10.26 -11.57 25.47
C GLY A 245 -10.35 -10.45 24.45
N ILE A 246 -10.67 -10.84 23.22
CA ILE A 246 -10.84 -9.94 22.08
C ILE A 246 -12.26 -10.15 21.54
N LYS A 247 -13.08 -9.12 21.64
CA LYS A 247 -14.45 -9.13 21.13
C LYS A 247 -14.45 -8.49 19.74
N TYR A 248 -14.86 -9.27 18.74
CA TYR A 248 -15.08 -8.82 17.38
C TYR A 248 -16.57 -8.56 17.16
N THR A 249 -16.92 -7.44 16.51
CA THR A 249 -18.28 -7.16 16.05
C THR A 249 -18.26 -6.71 14.59
N LEU A 250 -19.08 -7.36 13.75
CA LEU A 250 -19.27 -7.03 12.34
C LEU A 250 -20.70 -6.51 12.13
N PRO A 251 -20.91 -5.19 12.05
CA PRO A 251 -22.24 -4.62 11.82
C PRO A 251 -22.86 -5.09 10.50
N GLU A 252 -24.19 -5.00 10.40
CA GLU A 252 -24.91 -5.25 9.16
C GLU A 252 -24.49 -4.20 8.11
N ASP A 253 -24.22 -4.65 6.88
CA ASP A 253 -23.88 -3.81 5.72
C ASP A 253 -22.67 -2.85 5.91
N SER A 254 -21.66 -3.25 6.69
CA SER A 254 -20.44 -2.45 6.90
C SER A 254 -19.14 -3.18 6.51
N TYR A 255 -18.13 -2.41 6.12
CA TYR A 255 -16.73 -2.87 5.97
C TYR A 255 -15.91 -2.69 7.26
N LEU A 256 -16.55 -2.21 8.33
CA LEU A 256 -15.91 -1.97 9.62
C LEU A 256 -16.06 -3.18 10.52
N VAL A 257 -15.00 -3.47 11.27
CA VAL A 257 -14.98 -4.48 12.33
C VAL A 257 -14.56 -3.79 13.61
N ASP A 258 -15.44 -3.77 14.61
CA ASP A 258 -15.08 -3.32 15.95
C ASP A 258 -14.26 -4.41 16.64
N ILE A 259 -13.15 -4.01 17.25
CA ILE A 259 -12.23 -4.89 17.98
C ILE A 259 -12.05 -4.29 19.38
N ASP A 260 -12.71 -4.88 20.36
CA ASP A 260 -12.57 -4.46 21.76
C ASP A 260 -11.74 -5.48 22.54
N ILE A 261 -10.70 -4.99 23.22
CA ILE A 261 -10.02 -5.79 24.24
C ILE A 261 -10.88 -5.74 25.49
N VAL A 262 -11.24 -6.91 26.00
CA VAL A 262 -12.07 -7.06 27.20
C VAL A 262 -11.33 -7.86 28.25
N GLN A 263 -11.42 -7.44 29.51
CA GLN A 263 -10.76 -8.13 30.60
C GLN A 263 -11.47 -7.95 31.93
N GLN A 264 -11.21 -8.88 32.85
CA GLN A 264 -11.70 -8.88 34.21
C GLN A 264 -10.64 -9.49 35.13
N GLY A 265 -10.43 -8.90 36.30
CA GLY A 265 -9.53 -9.47 37.31
C GLY A 265 -8.05 -9.53 36.91
N MET A 266 -7.64 -8.85 35.83
CA MET A 266 -6.29 -8.94 35.29
C MET A 266 -5.20 -8.36 36.21
N GLN A 267 -5.57 -7.62 37.26
CA GLN A 267 -4.61 -7.09 38.23
C GLN A 267 -3.91 -8.20 39.04
N SER A 268 -4.47 -9.41 39.11
CA SER A 268 -3.82 -10.56 39.76
C SER A 268 -2.70 -11.16 38.91
N ILE A 269 -2.67 -10.87 37.60
CA ILE A 269 -1.73 -11.43 36.63
C ILE A 269 -0.76 -10.37 36.11
N ILE A 270 -1.28 -9.22 35.70
CA ILE A 270 -0.51 -8.11 35.15
C ILE A 270 -0.40 -6.99 36.20
N PRO A 271 0.82 -6.62 36.62
CA PRO A 271 1.01 -5.55 37.60
C PRO A 271 0.41 -4.22 37.14
N SER A 272 -0.13 -3.45 38.08
CA SER A 272 -0.70 -2.12 37.78
C SER A 272 0.32 -1.08 37.29
N SER A 273 1.63 -1.37 37.38
CA SER A 273 2.70 -0.53 36.81
C SER A 273 2.83 -0.65 35.29
N VAL A 274 2.21 -1.66 34.68
CA VAL A 274 2.22 -1.86 33.22
C VAL A 274 1.21 -0.90 32.61
N ALA A 275 1.72 0.08 31.85
CA ALA A 275 0.94 1.16 31.25
C ALA A 275 0.75 1.01 29.73
N SER A 276 1.36 0.00 29.12
CA SER A 276 1.30 -0.23 27.68
C SER A 276 1.23 -1.71 27.33
N MET A 277 0.68 -1.96 26.16
CA MET A 277 0.63 -3.25 25.49
C MET A 277 1.11 -3.04 24.06
N ASP A 278 1.91 -3.97 23.53
CA ASP A 278 2.38 -3.87 22.15
C ASP A 278 1.38 -4.52 21.20
N PHE A 279 1.24 -3.97 20.01
CA PHE A 279 0.43 -4.48 18.91
C PHE A 279 1.34 -4.65 17.70
N THR A 280 1.54 -5.89 17.25
CA THR A 280 2.29 -6.19 16.03
C THR A 280 1.30 -6.60 14.95
N TRP A 281 1.41 -6.01 13.77
CA TRP A 281 0.67 -6.39 12.58
C TRP A 281 1.64 -6.62 11.43
N HIS A 282 1.52 -7.79 10.81
CA HIS A 282 2.26 -8.18 9.63
C HIS A 282 1.29 -8.55 8.51
N GLN A 283 1.57 -8.04 7.31
CA GLN A 283 0.81 -8.37 6.11
C GLN A 283 1.75 -8.59 4.93
N LYS A 284 1.64 -9.74 4.28
CA LYS A 284 2.29 -9.98 2.99
C LYS A 284 1.25 -9.82 1.89
N MET A 285 1.24 -8.64 1.30
CA MET A 285 0.19 -8.18 0.40
C MET A 285 0.14 -8.99 -0.89
N ARG A 286 -0.97 -9.69 -1.08
CA ARG A 286 -1.29 -10.42 -2.31
C ARG A 286 -1.55 -9.43 -3.45
N ARG A 287 -1.13 -9.81 -4.65
CA ARG A 287 -1.47 -9.17 -5.91
C ARG A 287 -2.93 -9.45 -6.29
N ASN A 288 -3.70 -8.40 -6.53
CA ASN A 288 -5.10 -8.49 -6.93
C ASN A 288 -5.35 -8.06 -8.38
N GLU A 289 -4.40 -7.34 -9.00
CA GLU A 289 -4.59 -6.74 -10.32
C GLU A 289 -3.71 -7.38 -11.40
N ALA A 290 -4.22 -7.41 -12.64
CA ALA A 290 -3.45 -7.87 -13.78
C ALA A 290 -2.21 -6.97 -14.01
N GLY A 291 -2.33 -5.66 -13.75
CA GLY A 291 -1.26 -4.68 -13.91
C GLY A 291 -0.36 -4.54 -12.68
N ARG A 292 0.58 -5.47 -12.47
CA ARG A 292 1.50 -5.51 -11.31
C ARG A 292 2.18 -4.17 -11.00
N VAL A 293 2.84 -3.56 -12.00
CA VAL A 293 3.65 -2.34 -11.79
C VAL A 293 2.80 -1.19 -11.26
N PHE A 294 1.55 -1.11 -11.70
CA PHE A 294 0.65 -0.04 -11.27
C PHE A 294 0.10 -0.32 -9.88
N GLU A 295 -0.23 -1.59 -9.58
CA GLU A 295 -0.63 -2.01 -8.24
C GLU A 295 0.48 -1.73 -7.21
N GLU A 296 1.73 -2.11 -7.51
CA GLU A 296 2.91 -1.86 -6.68
C GLU A 296 3.09 -0.38 -6.35
N ARG A 297 3.05 0.49 -7.38
CA ARG A 297 3.25 1.94 -7.22
C ARG A 297 2.13 2.67 -6.49
N ASN A 298 1.00 2.01 -6.25
CA ASN A 298 -0.11 2.56 -5.49
C ASN A 298 -0.34 1.79 -4.19
N SER A 299 0.59 0.92 -3.79
CA SER A 299 0.51 0.15 -2.54
C SER A 299 1.62 0.56 -1.60
N ALA A 300 1.27 0.92 -0.36
CA ALA A 300 2.22 1.23 0.70
C ALA A 300 1.54 1.23 2.08
N LEU A 301 2.35 1.38 3.12
CA LEU A 301 1.88 1.60 4.47
C LEU A 301 1.62 3.09 4.68
N TYR A 302 0.39 3.43 5.06
CA TYR A 302 -0.07 4.79 5.34
C TYR A 302 -0.37 4.93 6.83
N TYR A 303 -0.19 6.11 7.41
CA TYR A 303 -0.49 6.35 8.82
C TYR A 303 -0.88 7.81 9.07
N MET A 304 -1.50 8.10 10.21
CA MET A 304 -1.94 9.45 10.59
C MET A 304 -1.65 9.76 12.05
N PHE A 305 -1.11 10.95 12.30
CA PHE A 305 -0.93 11.51 13.65
C PHE A 305 -2.24 12.09 14.21
N ILE A 306 -2.39 12.21 15.55
CA ILE A 306 -3.61 12.74 16.20
C ILE A 306 -4.04 14.12 15.67
N ASP A 307 -3.10 15.05 15.55
CA ASP A 307 -3.35 16.45 15.12
C ASP A 307 -2.68 16.77 13.77
N GLY A 308 -2.27 15.74 13.04
CA GLY A 308 -1.44 15.87 11.84
C GLY A 308 -2.17 15.59 10.54
N ASP A 309 -1.37 15.40 9.49
CA ASP A 309 -1.85 14.89 8.22
C ASP A 309 -1.52 13.40 8.07
N VAL A 310 -2.03 12.81 7.01
CA VAL A 310 -1.69 11.45 6.57
C VAL A 310 -0.31 11.48 5.92
N ASP A 311 0.55 10.58 6.35
CA ASP A 311 1.84 10.31 5.73
C ASP A 311 1.91 8.84 5.31
N ASN A 312 2.95 8.48 4.56
CA ASN A 312 3.13 7.13 4.05
C ASN A 312 4.60 6.78 3.84
N LEU A 313 4.90 5.50 4.01
CA LEU A 313 6.16 4.91 3.55
C LEU A 313 6.23 4.92 2.02
N SER A 314 7.43 4.76 1.47
CA SER A 314 7.69 4.73 0.03
C SER A 314 6.76 3.77 -0.74
N GLU A 315 6.09 4.30 -1.77
CA GLU A 315 5.30 3.50 -2.71
C GLU A 315 6.16 2.76 -3.73
N SER A 316 7.42 3.17 -3.94
CA SER A 316 8.30 2.66 -5.01
C SER A 316 9.68 2.18 -4.52
N GLY A 317 9.77 1.73 -3.26
CA GLY A 317 10.95 1.09 -2.73
C GLY A 317 10.74 0.53 -1.32
N ASP A 318 11.81 -0.03 -0.77
CA ASP A 318 11.87 -0.44 0.63
C ASP A 318 11.98 0.80 1.51
N ASP A 319 11.30 0.78 2.65
CA ASP A 319 11.28 1.89 3.58
C ASP A 319 10.99 1.44 5.00
N LYS A 320 11.49 2.22 5.97
CA LYS A 320 11.33 1.94 7.40
C LYS A 320 11.35 3.26 8.16
N GLU A 321 10.40 3.40 9.07
CA GLU A 321 10.24 4.63 9.86
C GLU A 321 9.95 4.31 11.34
N GLU A 322 10.65 5.02 12.22
CA GLU A 322 10.42 4.98 13.67
C GLU A 322 9.54 6.17 14.06
N ILE A 323 8.35 5.87 14.56
CA ILE A 323 7.32 6.84 14.90
C ILE A 323 7.34 7.10 16.40
N ASN A 324 7.86 8.27 16.77
CA ASN A 324 7.94 8.73 18.17
C ASN A 324 6.75 9.61 18.60
N GLN A 325 5.72 9.71 17.76
CA GLN A 325 4.53 10.53 17.99
C GLN A 325 3.28 9.66 18.00
N ARG A 326 2.22 10.16 18.65
CA ARG A 326 0.97 9.42 18.74
C ARG A 326 0.26 9.35 17.39
N LEU A 327 -0.21 8.16 17.04
CA LEU A 327 -0.97 7.91 15.81
C LEU A 327 -2.45 7.65 16.12
N LYS A 328 -3.32 8.03 15.19
CA LYS A 328 -4.74 7.65 15.19
C LYS A 328 -4.97 6.33 14.47
N TRP A 329 -4.28 6.12 13.36
CA TRP A 329 -4.45 4.92 12.56
C TRP A 329 -3.21 4.57 11.74
N VAL A 330 -3.13 3.30 11.39
CA VAL A 330 -2.15 2.72 10.46
C VAL A 330 -2.90 1.88 9.42
N SER A 331 -2.42 1.88 8.17
CA SER A 331 -3.09 1.25 7.04
C SER A 331 -2.10 0.50 6.18
N CYS A 332 -2.44 -0.74 5.85
CA CYS A 332 -1.84 -1.45 4.75
C CYS A 332 -2.70 -1.24 3.50
N LYS A 333 -2.28 -0.31 2.65
CA LYS A 333 -3.02 0.11 1.44
C LYS A 333 -2.52 -0.67 0.22
N ASN A 334 -3.44 -1.31 -0.49
CA ASN A 334 -3.30 -1.76 -1.88
C ASN A 334 -3.86 -0.69 -2.83
N GLN A 335 -3.65 -0.79 -4.15
CA GLN A 335 -4.22 0.14 -5.14
C GLN A 335 -5.73 0.40 -4.94
N PHE A 336 -6.54 -0.66 -4.87
CA PHE A 336 -8.00 -0.54 -4.81
C PHE A 336 -8.61 -0.91 -3.46
N PHE A 337 -7.84 -1.43 -2.52
CA PHE A 337 -8.35 -1.88 -1.23
C PHE A 337 -7.42 -1.48 -0.11
N SER A 338 -7.94 -1.34 1.10
CA SER A 338 -7.11 -1.07 2.27
C SER A 338 -7.61 -1.86 3.47
N ALA A 339 -6.66 -2.32 4.26
CA ALA A 339 -6.88 -2.64 5.65
C ALA A 339 -6.41 -1.43 6.48
N VAL A 340 -7.29 -0.80 7.26
CA VAL A 340 -6.95 0.34 8.12
C VAL A 340 -7.30 -0.02 9.56
N LEU A 341 -6.34 0.03 10.45
CA LEU A 341 -6.58 -0.13 11.89
C LEU A 341 -6.58 1.25 12.56
N MET A 342 -7.74 1.61 13.11
CA MET A 342 -7.97 2.87 13.82
C MET A 342 -8.08 2.60 15.31
N ALA A 343 -7.28 3.28 16.14
CA ALA A 343 -7.44 3.25 17.59
C ALA A 343 -8.53 4.25 17.99
N ARG A 344 -9.48 3.84 18.86
CA ARG A 344 -10.49 4.77 19.40
C ARG A 344 -9.86 5.86 20.27
N THR A 345 -8.72 5.55 20.90
CA THR A 345 -7.89 6.50 21.63
C THR A 345 -6.73 6.97 20.77
N ASN A 346 -5.63 6.21 20.75
CA ASN A 346 -4.45 6.39 19.91
C ASN A 346 -3.49 5.19 20.04
N PHE A 347 -2.48 5.17 19.18
CA PHE A 347 -1.22 4.47 19.39
C PHE A 347 -0.18 5.45 19.95
N ASN A 348 0.66 5.02 20.87
CA ASN A 348 1.71 5.84 21.49
C ASN A 348 2.89 6.15 20.56
N GLY A 349 3.06 5.34 19.52
CA GLY A 349 4.22 5.34 18.62
C GLY A 349 4.52 3.90 18.19
N GLY A 350 5.57 3.71 17.40
CA GLY A 350 5.91 2.37 16.90
C GLY A 350 6.98 2.38 15.80
N GLU A 351 7.20 1.22 15.21
CA GLU A 351 8.06 1.03 14.05
C GLU A 351 7.21 0.54 12.87
N LEU A 352 7.38 1.18 11.72
CA LEU A 352 6.69 0.84 10.48
C LEU A 352 7.73 0.42 9.45
N SER A 353 7.49 -0.66 8.71
CA SER A 353 8.35 -1.07 7.60
C SER A 353 7.56 -1.61 6.42
N SER A 354 8.12 -1.44 5.23
CA SER A 354 7.57 -1.90 3.96
C SER A 354 8.71 -2.34 3.04
N VAL A 355 8.64 -3.57 2.54
CA VAL A 355 9.64 -4.17 1.65
C VAL A 355 8.99 -4.64 0.35
N GLU A 356 9.57 -4.29 -0.79
CA GLU A 356 9.09 -4.70 -2.11
C GLU A 356 9.51 -6.12 -2.48
N LEU A 357 8.56 -6.91 -3.00
CA LEU A 357 8.77 -8.31 -3.39
C LEU A 357 8.92 -8.45 -4.92
N LYS A 358 9.96 -7.84 -5.49
CA LYS A 358 10.15 -7.64 -6.96
C LYS A 358 10.06 -8.91 -7.81
N ASP A 359 10.52 -10.05 -7.28
CA ASP A 359 10.58 -11.32 -8.02
C ASP A 359 9.46 -12.31 -7.64
N ASN A 360 8.47 -11.90 -6.86
CA ASN A 360 7.38 -12.77 -6.43
C ASN A 360 6.13 -12.59 -7.32
N PRO A 361 5.60 -13.62 -8.01
CA PRO A 361 4.47 -13.46 -8.93
C PRO A 361 3.13 -13.13 -8.25
N ASP A 362 2.95 -13.55 -7.01
CA ASP A 362 1.68 -13.55 -6.29
C ASP A 362 1.60 -12.46 -5.20
N PHE A 363 2.74 -11.93 -4.78
CA PHE A 363 2.85 -10.94 -3.70
C PHE A 363 3.65 -9.72 -4.15
N ILE A 364 3.21 -8.54 -3.72
CA ILE A 364 3.81 -7.26 -4.14
C ILE A 364 4.69 -6.62 -3.07
N LYS A 365 4.26 -6.66 -1.80
CA LYS A 365 4.97 -6.05 -0.68
C LYS A 365 4.78 -6.84 0.60
N GLU A 366 5.75 -6.74 1.50
CA GLU A 366 5.67 -7.20 2.88
C GLU A 366 5.69 -5.97 3.79
N MET A 367 4.68 -5.83 4.64
CA MET A 367 4.49 -4.66 5.49
C MET A 367 4.33 -5.07 6.94
N GLN A 368 4.92 -4.29 7.83
CA GLN A 368 4.88 -4.55 9.26
C GLN A 368 4.67 -3.24 10.02
N ALA A 369 3.79 -3.29 11.02
CA ALA A 369 3.53 -2.21 11.96
C ALA A 369 3.63 -2.76 13.39
N ASP A 370 4.66 -2.34 14.10
CA ASP A 370 4.88 -2.64 15.52
C ASP A 370 4.56 -1.41 16.34
N MET A 371 3.39 -1.38 16.95
CA MET A 371 2.82 -0.22 17.62
C MET A 371 2.73 -0.45 19.14
N SER A 372 2.83 0.62 19.92
CA SER A 372 2.52 0.58 21.35
C SER A 372 1.16 1.23 21.61
N VAL A 373 0.35 0.62 22.47
CA VAL A 373 -0.99 1.11 22.85
C VAL A 373 -1.05 1.30 24.36
N GLU A 374 -1.80 2.30 24.82
CA GLU A 374 -2.08 2.47 26.24
C GLU A 374 -2.83 1.25 26.80
N TYR A 375 -2.45 0.82 28.00
CA TYR A 375 -3.03 -0.34 28.65
C TYR A 375 -3.08 -0.15 30.16
N SER A 376 -4.15 -0.66 30.77
CA SER A 376 -4.26 -0.75 32.22
C SER A 376 -5.02 -1.99 32.64
N ALA A 377 -4.44 -2.81 33.51
CA ALA A 377 -5.06 -4.04 34.03
C ALA A 377 -6.33 -3.79 34.87
N SER A 378 -6.59 -2.53 35.29
CA SER A 378 -7.75 -2.17 36.09
C SER A 378 -8.99 -1.76 35.30
N VAL A 379 -8.82 -1.48 34.00
CA VAL A 379 -9.91 -1.05 33.12
C VAL A 379 -10.50 -2.27 32.44
N ALA A 380 -11.83 -2.42 32.47
CA ALA A 380 -12.50 -3.58 31.87
C ALA A 380 -12.29 -3.65 30.34
N ASN A 381 -12.23 -2.50 29.67
CA ASN A 381 -11.93 -2.38 28.24
C ASN A 381 -10.68 -1.50 28.05
N PRO A 382 -9.47 -2.05 28.16
CA PRO A 382 -8.24 -1.24 28.18
C PRO A 382 -7.89 -0.63 26.82
N ALA A 383 -8.35 -1.23 25.71
CA ALA A 383 -8.12 -0.73 24.36
C ALA A 383 -9.28 -1.14 23.43
N SER A 384 -9.61 -0.26 22.50
CA SER A 384 -10.62 -0.50 21.47
C SER A 384 -10.16 0.04 20.13
N PHE A 385 -10.43 -0.72 19.08
CA PHE A 385 -10.05 -0.41 17.71
C PHE A 385 -11.23 -0.60 16.76
N VAL A 386 -11.12 0.02 15.60
CA VAL A 386 -11.98 -0.24 14.45
C VAL A 386 -11.08 -0.59 13.29
N MET A 387 -11.28 -1.76 12.69
CA MET A 387 -10.57 -2.17 11.48
C MET A 387 -11.47 -1.99 10.27
N TYR A 388 -11.07 -1.13 9.35
CA TYR A 388 -11.68 -1.04 8.02
C TYR A 388 -11.05 -2.09 7.11
N LEU A 389 -11.88 -2.92 6.50
CA LEU A 389 -11.49 -3.98 5.56
C LEU A 389 -12.33 -3.82 4.30
N GLY A 390 -11.90 -2.96 3.38
CA GLY A 390 -12.77 -2.60 2.26
C GLY A 390 -12.11 -1.88 1.08
N PRO A 391 -12.95 -1.44 0.11
CA PRO A 391 -12.52 -0.77 -1.10
C PRO A 391 -12.03 0.68 -0.88
N ASN A 392 -11.09 1.14 -1.69
CA ASN A 392 -10.62 2.53 -1.72
C ASN A 392 -11.60 3.41 -2.51
N SER A 393 -12.85 3.50 -2.04
CA SER A 393 -13.90 4.33 -2.64
C SER A 393 -14.12 5.60 -1.82
N TYR A 394 -14.07 6.76 -2.48
CA TYR A 394 -14.20 8.04 -1.80
C TYR A 394 -15.55 8.22 -1.09
N PRO A 395 -16.72 7.91 -1.71
CA PRO A 395 -18.01 7.94 -1.02
C PRO A 395 -18.08 7.02 0.21
N VAL A 396 -17.50 5.82 0.13
CA VAL A 396 -17.49 4.86 1.24
C VAL A 396 -16.65 5.39 2.39
N MET A 397 -15.38 5.72 2.15
CA MET A 397 -14.49 6.19 3.22
C MET A 397 -14.97 7.52 3.83
N SER A 398 -15.51 8.44 3.01
CA SER A 398 -16.04 9.71 3.50
C SER A 398 -17.32 9.57 4.34
N SER A 399 -18.12 8.52 4.11
CA SER A 399 -19.32 8.25 4.92
C SER A 399 -18.96 7.54 6.22
N LEU A 400 -18.10 6.53 6.14
CA LEU A 400 -17.61 5.79 7.32
C LEU A 400 -16.86 6.69 8.30
N GLU A 401 -16.05 7.63 7.80
CA GLU A 401 -15.36 8.61 8.65
C GLU A 401 -16.32 9.37 9.57
N LYS A 402 -17.47 9.81 9.03
CA LYS A 402 -18.50 10.54 9.78
C LYS A 402 -19.27 9.66 10.76
N GLU A 403 -19.31 8.35 10.51
CA GLU A 403 -19.99 7.38 11.36
C GLU A 403 -19.15 7.02 12.60
N ILE A 404 -17.86 6.77 12.40
CA ILE A 404 -16.97 6.30 13.49
C ILE A 404 -16.50 7.46 14.37
N PHE A 405 -16.11 8.58 13.77
CA PHE A 405 -15.52 9.73 14.44
C PHE A 405 -16.20 11.03 13.96
N PRO A 406 -17.45 11.31 14.38
CA PRO A 406 -18.22 12.46 13.88
C PRO A 406 -17.57 13.81 14.17
N ASP A 407 -16.80 13.91 15.26
CA ASP A 407 -16.18 15.14 15.74
C ASP A 407 -14.70 15.28 15.33
N GLU A 408 -14.09 14.25 14.73
CA GLU A 408 -12.68 14.25 14.32
C GLU A 408 -12.55 14.02 12.81
N ASN A 409 -11.68 14.80 12.15
CA ASN A 409 -11.35 14.58 10.75
C ASN A 409 -10.20 13.58 10.68
N MET A 410 -10.52 12.32 10.36
CA MET A 410 -9.58 11.20 10.28
C MET A 410 -8.81 11.15 8.96
N HIS A 411 -9.10 12.05 8.03
CA HIS A 411 -8.42 12.17 6.74
C HIS A 411 -8.40 10.84 5.95
N LEU A 412 -9.34 9.91 6.20
CA LEU A 412 -9.31 8.54 5.63
C LEU A 412 -9.32 8.56 4.11
N THR A 413 -10.04 9.53 3.53
CA THR A 413 -10.09 9.70 2.08
C THR A 413 -8.73 10.00 1.44
N LYS A 414 -7.70 10.45 2.20
CA LYS A 414 -6.36 10.75 1.68
C LYS A 414 -5.56 9.48 1.29
N ILE A 415 -5.99 8.31 1.76
CA ILE A 415 -5.48 7.01 1.28
C ILE A 415 -5.68 6.86 -0.24
N ILE A 416 -6.70 7.51 -0.80
CA ILE A 416 -6.98 7.53 -2.23
C ILE A 416 -6.11 8.61 -2.91
N PRO A 417 -5.19 8.22 -3.82
CA PRO A 417 -4.24 9.15 -4.42
C PRO A 417 -4.90 10.00 -5.51
N LEU A 418 -5.60 11.07 -5.09
CA LEU A 418 -6.29 12.01 -6.00
C LEU A 418 -5.40 13.17 -6.47
N GLY A 419 -4.08 13.06 -6.29
CA GLY A 419 -3.09 14.07 -6.63
C GLY A 419 -2.95 15.19 -5.60
N TRP A 420 -2.16 16.22 -5.97
CA TRP A 420 -1.89 17.39 -5.11
C TRP A 420 -3.16 18.13 -4.67
N PRO A 421 -3.12 18.95 -3.60
CA PRO A 421 -4.31 19.57 -3.02
C PRO A 421 -5.24 20.27 -4.02
N LEU A 422 -4.67 20.97 -5.03
CA LEU A 422 -5.45 21.60 -6.09
C LEU A 422 -6.24 20.59 -6.93
N PHE A 423 -5.62 19.48 -7.34
CA PHE A 423 -6.25 18.46 -8.19
C PHE A 423 -7.21 17.60 -7.37
N ARG A 424 -6.87 17.30 -6.12
CA ARG A 424 -7.76 16.66 -5.17
C ARG A 424 -9.05 17.47 -5.01
N TRP A 425 -8.96 18.78 -4.82
CA TRP A 425 -10.12 19.67 -4.74
C TRP A 425 -11.04 19.59 -5.97
N ILE A 426 -10.45 19.54 -7.18
CA ILE A 426 -11.22 19.34 -8.42
C ILE A 426 -11.92 17.98 -8.39
N ASN A 427 -11.18 16.92 -8.02
CA ASN A 427 -11.70 15.56 -8.00
C ASN A 427 -12.83 15.39 -6.98
N THR A 428 -12.67 15.86 -5.75
CA THR A 428 -13.64 15.67 -4.67
C THR A 428 -14.88 16.54 -4.80
N LEU A 429 -14.77 17.77 -5.33
CA LEU A 429 -15.92 18.68 -5.43
C LEU A 429 -16.68 18.58 -6.74
N ILE A 430 -16.00 18.24 -7.84
CA ILE A 430 -16.61 18.28 -9.18
C ILE A 430 -16.71 16.88 -9.76
N ILE A 431 -15.60 16.16 -9.84
CA ILE A 431 -15.53 14.94 -10.65
C ILE A 431 -16.27 13.79 -9.97
N ILE A 432 -15.89 13.44 -8.74
CA ILE A 432 -16.46 12.31 -8.00
C ILE A 432 -17.97 12.49 -7.83
N PRO A 433 -18.49 13.65 -7.38
CA PRO A 433 -19.94 13.83 -7.24
C PRO A 433 -20.70 13.65 -8.56
N VAL A 434 -20.18 14.18 -9.67
CA VAL A 434 -20.80 14.00 -11.00
C VAL A 434 -20.71 12.54 -11.44
N PHE A 435 -19.56 11.91 -11.26
CA PHE A 435 -19.34 10.51 -11.64
C PHE A 435 -20.23 9.55 -10.85
N THR A 436 -20.30 9.69 -9.53
CA THR A 436 -21.19 8.92 -8.65
C THR A 436 -22.66 9.16 -8.98
N THR A 437 -23.05 10.41 -9.27
CA THR A 437 -24.43 10.73 -9.67
C THR A 437 -24.78 10.05 -10.99
N LEU A 438 -23.91 10.13 -12.00
CA LEU A 438 -24.13 9.44 -13.27
C LEU A 438 -24.20 7.92 -13.10
N GLY A 439 -23.34 7.34 -12.25
CA GLY A 439 -23.34 5.91 -11.91
C GLY A 439 -24.59 5.43 -11.19
N SER A 440 -25.27 6.31 -10.44
CA SER A 440 -26.56 5.98 -9.83
C SER A 440 -27.69 5.78 -10.85
N PHE A 441 -27.56 6.35 -12.06
CA PHE A 441 -28.58 6.26 -13.12
C PHE A 441 -28.18 5.33 -14.27
N ILE A 442 -26.88 5.10 -14.48
CA ILE A 442 -26.33 4.40 -15.65
C ILE A 442 -25.36 3.33 -15.16
N SER A 443 -25.57 2.08 -15.56
CA SER A 443 -24.68 0.97 -15.16
C SER A 443 -23.46 0.79 -16.07
N ASN A 444 -23.42 1.43 -17.24
CA ASN A 444 -22.30 1.32 -18.18
C ASN A 444 -21.25 2.42 -17.95
N TYR A 445 -20.13 2.06 -17.33
CA TYR A 445 -19.08 3.01 -16.99
C TYR A 445 -18.39 3.67 -18.19
N GLY A 446 -18.32 3.02 -19.36
CA GLY A 446 -17.82 3.67 -20.57
C GLY A 446 -18.71 4.83 -21.02
N ILE A 447 -20.04 4.67 -20.92
CA ILE A 447 -20.99 5.76 -21.20
C ILE A 447 -20.87 6.87 -20.15
N ILE A 448 -20.66 6.52 -18.88
CA ILE A 448 -20.43 7.51 -17.82
C ILE A 448 -19.19 8.36 -18.15
N ILE A 449 -18.08 7.74 -18.56
CA ILE A 449 -16.87 8.46 -18.97
C ILE A 449 -17.15 9.40 -20.14
N LEU A 450 -17.95 8.96 -21.12
CA LEU A 450 -18.36 9.80 -22.25
C LEU A 450 -19.17 11.03 -21.80
N LEU A 451 -20.17 10.83 -20.95
CA LEU A 451 -21.02 11.90 -20.45
C LEU A 451 -20.23 12.87 -19.55
N LEU A 452 -19.35 12.36 -18.70
CA LEU A 452 -18.44 13.17 -17.90
C LEU A 452 -17.53 14.03 -18.80
N THR A 453 -16.99 13.44 -19.87
CA THR A 453 -16.15 14.17 -20.84
C THR A 453 -16.94 15.29 -21.52
N ILE A 454 -18.18 15.02 -21.95
CA ILE A 454 -19.06 16.02 -22.56
C ILE A 454 -19.36 17.13 -21.55
N PHE A 455 -19.70 16.79 -20.30
CA PHE A 455 -19.96 17.74 -19.23
C PHE A 455 -18.79 18.69 -19.01
N ILE A 456 -17.57 18.17 -18.88
CA ILE A 456 -16.35 18.98 -18.75
C ILE A 456 -16.17 19.90 -19.98
N LYS A 457 -16.38 19.38 -21.19
CA LYS A 457 -16.25 20.17 -22.42
C LYS A 457 -17.29 21.28 -22.52
N LEU A 458 -18.50 21.08 -22.01
CA LEU A 458 -19.55 22.09 -21.97
C LEU A 458 -19.20 23.23 -21.01
N ILE A 459 -18.67 22.90 -19.82
CA ILE A 459 -18.20 23.92 -18.86
C ILE A 459 -17.05 24.75 -19.44
N LEU A 460 -16.13 24.10 -20.15
CA LEU A 460 -14.98 24.78 -20.78
C LEU A 460 -15.33 25.48 -22.09
N PHE A 461 -16.47 25.19 -22.71
CA PHE A 461 -16.89 25.72 -24.01
C PHE A 461 -16.79 27.25 -24.16
N PRO A 462 -17.26 28.09 -23.22
CA PRO A 462 -17.12 29.55 -23.36
C PRO A 462 -15.66 30.01 -23.46
N PHE A 463 -14.74 29.31 -22.80
CA PHE A 463 -13.31 29.61 -22.84
C PHE A 463 -12.66 29.08 -24.12
N THR A 464 -12.99 27.85 -24.54
CA THR A 464 -12.48 27.29 -25.80
C THR A 464 -12.96 28.13 -26.99
N TYR A 465 -14.22 28.58 -27.01
CA TYR A 465 -14.77 29.45 -28.04
C TYR A 465 -14.00 30.78 -28.17
N LYS A 466 -13.74 31.46 -27.03
CA LYS A 466 -12.94 32.70 -27.02
C LYS A 466 -11.53 32.49 -27.57
N SER A 467 -10.91 31.36 -27.25
CA SER A 467 -9.59 31.02 -27.78
C SER A 467 -9.59 30.70 -29.26
N MET A 468 -10.53 29.87 -29.72
CA MET A 468 -10.71 29.55 -31.14
C MET A 468 -10.95 30.82 -31.96
N MET A 469 -11.71 31.78 -31.43
CA MET A 469 -11.90 33.10 -32.03
C MET A 469 -10.57 33.88 -32.11
N SER A 470 -9.76 33.90 -31.05
CA SER A 470 -8.45 34.56 -31.09
C SER A 470 -7.52 33.92 -32.11
N GLN A 471 -7.47 32.58 -32.17
CA GLN A 471 -6.68 31.82 -33.13
C GLN A 471 -7.12 32.10 -34.58
N ALA A 472 -8.44 32.19 -34.81
CA ALA A 472 -8.97 32.53 -36.13
C ALA A 472 -8.57 33.95 -36.57
N ARG A 473 -8.53 34.94 -35.65
CA ARG A 473 -7.98 36.28 -35.94
C ARG A 473 -6.50 36.24 -36.28
N MET A 474 -5.71 35.44 -35.57
CA MET A 474 -4.28 35.27 -35.86
C MET A 474 -4.04 34.65 -37.24
N ARG A 475 -4.88 33.68 -37.64
CA ARG A 475 -4.83 33.09 -38.98
C ARG A 475 -5.10 34.11 -40.08
N LEU A 476 -6.03 35.05 -39.87
CA LEU A 476 -6.28 36.14 -40.81
C LEU A 476 -5.09 37.12 -40.95
N LEU A 477 -4.30 37.29 -39.89
CA LEU A 477 -3.10 38.14 -39.87
C LEU A 477 -1.85 37.41 -40.39
N ALA A 478 -1.92 36.10 -40.65
CA ALA A 478 -0.82 35.30 -41.14
C ALA A 478 -0.09 35.87 -42.38
N PRO A 479 -0.77 36.37 -43.44
CA PRO A 479 -0.09 36.96 -44.59
C PRO A 479 0.66 38.25 -44.24
N GLU A 480 0.10 39.09 -43.36
CA GLU A 480 0.75 40.33 -42.91
C GLU A 480 1.98 40.02 -42.04
N ILE A 481 1.92 38.98 -41.21
CA ILE A 481 3.07 38.49 -40.44
C ILE A 481 4.17 37.96 -41.39
N LYS A 482 3.78 37.27 -42.46
CA LYS A 482 4.74 36.81 -43.48
C LYS A 482 5.44 38.01 -44.14
N ALA A 483 4.68 39.05 -44.51
CA ALA A 483 5.26 40.29 -45.04
C ALA A 483 6.23 40.99 -44.06
N ILE A 484 5.93 40.97 -42.75
CA ILE A 484 6.86 41.48 -41.71
C ILE A 484 8.14 40.64 -41.66
N ASN A 485 8.03 39.31 -41.74
CA ASN A 485 9.18 38.41 -41.73
C ASN A 485 10.06 38.59 -42.97
N ASP A 486 9.45 38.74 -44.15
CA ASP A 486 10.13 38.95 -45.42
C ASP A 486 10.81 40.33 -45.47
N LYS A 487 10.22 41.36 -44.83
CA LYS A 487 10.79 42.71 -44.73
C LYS A 487 12.01 42.80 -43.80
N TYR A 488 12.12 41.90 -42.82
CA TYR A 488 13.16 41.95 -41.78
C TYR A 488 13.89 40.60 -41.62
N PRO A 489 14.63 40.13 -42.64
CA PRO A 489 15.34 38.85 -42.59
C PRO A 489 16.51 38.88 -41.59
N GLY A 490 16.96 37.70 -41.17
CA GLY A 490 18.13 37.52 -40.30
C GLY A 490 17.84 37.49 -38.79
N ASN A 491 18.79 36.93 -38.02
CA ASN A 491 18.69 36.82 -36.56
C ASN A 491 18.88 38.17 -35.86
N GLU A 492 19.63 39.09 -36.47
CA GLU A 492 19.84 40.46 -35.96
C GLU A 492 18.54 41.27 -35.88
N ASN A 493 17.61 41.00 -36.80
CA ASN A 493 16.29 41.65 -36.85
C ASN A 493 15.19 40.87 -36.10
N ALA A 494 15.51 39.75 -35.43
CA ALA A 494 14.53 38.92 -34.74
C ALA A 494 13.71 39.71 -33.71
N MET A 495 14.37 40.58 -32.95
CA MET A 495 13.74 41.49 -32.00
C MET A 495 12.76 42.47 -32.67
N LYS A 496 13.15 43.07 -33.79
CA LYS A 496 12.31 44.03 -34.53
C LYS A 496 11.11 43.34 -35.17
N ARG A 497 11.31 42.13 -35.71
CA ARG A 497 10.21 41.25 -36.18
C ARG A 497 9.23 40.94 -35.08
N GLN A 498 9.70 40.57 -33.90
CA GLN A 498 8.85 40.30 -32.75
C GLN A 498 8.04 41.53 -32.34
N GLN A 499 8.65 42.71 -32.29
CA GLN A 499 7.97 43.98 -31.95
C GLN A 499 6.88 44.35 -32.97
N GLU A 500 7.18 44.32 -34.26
CA GLU A 500 6.21 44.65 -35.32
C GLU A 500 5.07 43.62 -35.36
N THR A 501 5.38 42.34 -35.16
CA THR A 501 4.38 41.27 -35.06
C THR A 501 3.43 41.49 -33.87
N MET A 502 3.96 41.90 -32.71
CA MET A 502 3.15 42.22 -31.53
C MET A 502 2.32 43.50 -31.70
N ALA A 503 2.89 44.52 -32.36
CA ALA A 503 2.18 45.75 -32.69
C ALA A 503 1.00 45.46 -33.64
N LEU A 504 1.20 44.59 -34.63
CA LEU A 504 0.16 44.12 -35.54
C LEU A 504 -0.95 43.38 -34.79
N TYR A 505 -0.61 42.42 -33.92
CA TYR A 505 -1.60 41.71 -33.10
C TYR A 505 -2.41 42.66 -32.22
N SER A 506 -1.76 43.62 -31.57
CA SER A 506 -2.40 44.62 -30.72
C SER A 506 -3.39 45.49 -31.50
N ARG A 507 -2.97 46.02 -32.67
CA ARG A 507 -3.81 46.83 -33.57
C ARG A 507 -5.02 46.05 -34.08
N ALA A 508 -4.83 44.80 -34.46
CA ALA A 508 -5.91 43.93 -34.94
C ALA A 508 -6.78 43.33 -33.83
N GLY A 509 -6.46 43.61 -32.55
CA GLY A 509 -7.18 43.07 -31.40
C GLY A 509 -7.13 41.55 -31.26
N ALA A 510 -6.04 40.95 -31.76
CA ALA A 510 -5.68 39.57 -31.50
C ALA A 510 -4.75 39.50 -30.27
N ASN A 511 -4.95 38.51 -29.40
CA ASN A 511 -4.05 38.26 -28.28
C ASN A 511 -3.36 36.90 -28.47
N PRO A 512 -2.02 36.87 -28.65
CA PRO A 512 -1.30 35.61 -28.81
C PRO A 512 -1.43 34.68 -27.59
N LEU A 513 -1.62 35.24 -26.38
CA LEU A 513 -1.82 34.46 -25.15
C LEU A 513 -3.23 33.87 -25.04
N SER A 514 -4.22 34.43 -25.74
CA SER A 514 -5.56 33.83 -25.77
C SER A 514 -5.59 32.50 -26.54
N GLY A 515 -4.55 32.18 -27.32
CA GLY A 515 -4.41 30.90 -28.00
C GLY A 515 -4.06 29.74 -27.05
N CYS A 516 -3.31 29.98 -25.98
CA CYS A 516 -2.94 28.94 -24.99
C CYS A 516 -3.87 28.92 -23.76
N LEU A 517 -4.76 29.90 -23.62
CA LEU A 517 -5.68 29.99 -22.48
C LEU A 517 -6.53 28.72 -22.24
N PRO A 518 -7.11 28.05 -23.26
CA PRO A 518 -7.84 26.80 -23.04
C PRO A 518 -6.95 25.69 -22.53
N MET A 519 -5.71 25.61 -23.04
CA MET A 519 -4.76 24.61 -22.57
C MET A 519 -4.46 24.85 -21.10
N LEU A 520 -4.16 26.09 -20.70
CA LEU A 520 -3.89 26.43 -19.30
C LEU A 520 -5.06 26.10 -18.36
N LEU A 521 -6.30 26.39 -18.77
CA LEU A 521 -7.50 26.07 -17.99
C LEU A 521 -7.84 24.57 -18.00
N GLN A 522 -7.50 23.86 -19.07
CA GLN A 522 -7.76 22.43 -19.21
C GLN A 522 -6.72 21.58 -18.49
N MET A 523 -5.48 22.04 -18.36
CA MET A 523 -4.39 21.29 -17.71
C MET A 523 -4.76 20.83 -16.29
N PRO A 524 -5.32 21.66 -15.39
CA PRO A 524 -5.72 21.20 -14.05
C PRO A 524 -6.75 20.07 -14.08
N ILE A 525 -7.74 20.14 -14.98
CA ILE A 525 -8.79 19.11 -15.11
C ILE A 525 -8.21 17.82 -15.70
N LEU A 526 -7.31 17.96 -16.68
CA LEU A 526 -6.59 16.85 -17.29
C LEU A 526 -5.73 16.10 -16.26
N VAL A 527 -4.99 16.84 -15.42
CA VAL A 527 -4.20 16.27 -14.34
C VAL A 527 -5.11 15.65 -13.28
N ALA A 528 -6.23 16.28 -12.94
CA ALA A 528 -7.22 15.69 -12.03
C ALA A 528 -7.71 14.31 -12.54
N MET A 529 -8.00 14.20 -13.84
CA MET A 529 -8.43 12.93 -14.46
C MET A 529 -7.33 11.88 -14.44
N PHE A 530 -6.09 12.30 -14.66
CA PHE A 530 -4.92 11.42 -14.60
C PHE A 530 -4.77 10.72 -13.25
N TRP A 531 -5.08 11.41 -12.15
CA TRP A 531 -5.09 10.82 -10.81
C TRP A 531 -6.40 10.10 -10.47
N PHE A 532 -7.54 10.58 -10.96
CA PHE A 532 -8.85 10.00 -10.64
C PHE A 532 -9.04 8.61 -11.26
N PHE A 533 -8.84 8.48 -12.58
CA PHE A 533 -9.18 7.25 -13.30
C PHE A 533 -8.47 5.99 -12.78
N PRO A 534 -7.15 6.02 -12.50
CA PRO A 534 -6.48 4.83 -12.00
C PRO A 534 -6.81 4.46 -10.55
N SER A 535 -7.38 5.40 -9.78
CA SER A 535 -7.80 5.18 -8.39
C SER A 535 -9.30 4.90 -8.24
N ALA A 536 -10.08 5.05 -9.31
CA ALA A 536 -11.52 4.85 -9.30
C ALA A 536 -11.84 3.34 -9.31
N ILE A 537 -12.09 2.78 -8.13
CA ILE A 537 -12.45 1.36 -7.98
C ILE A 537 -13.75 1.01 -8.72
N GLU A 538 -14.62 2.00 -8.92
CA GLU A 538 -15.87 1.83 -9.66
C GLU A 538 -15.65 1.39 -11.13
N LEU A 539 -14.44 1.58 -11.68
CA LEU A 539 -14.07 1.15 -13.03
C LEU A 539 -13.47 -0.25 -13.07
N ARG A 540 -13.19 -0.83 -11.90
CA ARG A 540 -12.48 -2.09 -11.78
C ARG A 540 -13.38 -3.26 -12.18
N GLY A 541 -12.94 -4.02 -13.18
CA GLY A 541 -13.70 -5.15 -13.72
C GLY A 541 -14.86 -4.74 -14.64
N GLU A 542 -15.01 -3.45 -14.92
CA GLU A 542 -16.07 -2.94 -15.79
C GLU A 542 -15.64 -2.98 -17.25
N SER A 543 -16.45 -3.63 -18.09
CA SER A 543 -16.14 -3.82 -19.51
C SER A 543 -16.78 -2.75 -20.40
N PHE A 544 -16.08 -2.35 -21.46
CA PHE A 544 -16.61 -1.44 -22.46
C PHE A 544 -15.94 -1.62 -23.83
N LEU A 545 -16.76 -1.76 -24.87
CA LEU A 545 -16.31 -2.07 -26.24
C LEU A 545 -15.44 -3.34 -26.27
N TRP A 546 -14.14 -3.22 -26.55
CA TRP A 546 -13.18 -4.32 -26.52
C TRP A 546 -12.41 -4.43 -25.20
N ALA A 547 -12.44 -3.39 -24.36
CA ALA A 547 -11.76 -3.40 -23.07
C ALA A 547 -12.56 -4.24 -22.09
N LYS A 548 -11.91 -5.25 -21.51
CA LYS A 548 -12.51 -6.14 -20.51
C LYS A 548 -12.58 -5.51 -19.11
N ASP A 549 -11.70 -4.56 -18.84
CA ASP A 549 -11.59 -3.84 -17.57
C ASP A 549 -11.12 -2.40 -17.87
N LEU A 550 -11.90 -1.41 -17.43
CA LEU A 550 -11.61 0.01 -17.62
C LEU A 550 -10.50 0.52 -16.70
N SER A 551 -10.20 -0.19 -15.61
CA SER A 551 -9.16 0.15 -14.64
C SER A 551 -7.77 -0.42 -15.00
N ALA A 552 -7.74 -1.46 -15.84
CA ALA A 552 -6.52 -2.09 -16.35
C ALA A 552 -6.19 -1.65 -17.80
N PRO A 553 -4.98 -1.93 -18.30
CA PRO A 553 -4.65 -1.69 -19.72
C PRO A 553 -5.46 -2.58 -20.67
N ASP A 554 -5.95 -2.02 -21.78
CA ASP A 554 -6.75 -2.74 -22.79
C ASP A 554 -5.89 -3.43 -23.86
N ALA A 555 -5.09 -4.42 -23.41
CA ALA A 555 -4.17 -5.16 -24.27
C ALA A 555 -4.88 -5.96 -25.38
N ILE A 556 -4.64 -5.62 -26.65
CA ILE A 556 -5.04 -6.44 -27.82
C ILE A 556 -3.96 -7.46 -28.16
N ILE A 557 -2.70 -7.04 -28.06
CA ILE A 557 -1.53 -7.86 -28.34
C ILE A 557 -0.70 -7.88 -27.08
N SER A 558 -0.33 -9.05 -26.59
CA SER A 558 0.56 -9.24 -25.44
C SER A 558 1.62 -10.29 -25.76
N TRP A 559 2.81 -10.15 -25.19
CA TRP A 559 3.90 -11.11 -25.37
C TRP A 559 4.61 -11.41 -24.03
N THR A 560 5.27 -12.55 -23.93
CA THR A 560 5.90 -13.02 -22.68
C THR A 560 7.42 -12.76 -22.62
N GLY A 561 8.07 -12.53 -23.77
CA GLY A 561 9.50 -12.25 -23.83
C GLY A 561 9.86 -10.87 -23.28
N ASN A 562 10.90 -10.78 -22.45
CA ASN A 562 11.47 -9.50 -22.06
C ASN A 562 12.34 -8.95 -23.20
N ILE A 563 11.88 -7.89 -23.84
CA ILE A 563 12.63 -7.15 -24.85
C ILE A 563 13.30 -5.96 -24.15
N PRO A 564 14.66 -5.90 -24.13
CA PRO A 564 15.37 -4.81 -23.48
C PRO A 564 14.85 -3.43 -23.92
N PHE A 565 14.73 -2.50 -22.97
CA PHE A 565 14.17 -1.14 -23.12
C PHE A 565 12.66 -1.09 -23.41
N ILE A 566 12.12 -1.91 -24.31
CA ILE A 566 10.68 -1.90 -24.66
C ILE A 566 9.84 -2.43 -23.50
N SER A 567 10.16 -3.62 -22.96
CA SER A 567 9.42 -4.21 -21.85
C SER A 567 9.46 -3.35 -20.59
N SER A 568 10.55 -2.61 -20.38
CA SER A 568 10.71 -1.71 -19.24
C SER A 568 9.95 -0.38 -19.38
N THR A 569 9.78 0.14 -20.60
CA THR A 569 9.19 1.47 -20.83
C THR A 569 7.77 1.40 -21.40
N PHE A 570 7.56 0.59 -22.42
CA PHE A 570 6.29 0.42 -23.12
C PHE A 570 5.40 -0.64 -22.47
N GLY A 571 5.99 -1.60 -21.76
CA GLY A 571 5.30 -2.79 -21.25
C GLY A 571 5.26 -3.93 -22.28
N ASN A 572 4.68 -5.06 -21.88
CA ASN A 572 4.61 -6.29 -22.66
C ASN A 572 3.29 -6.47 -23.43
N HIS A 573 2.64 -5.36 -23.75
CA HIS A 573 1.36 -5.35 -24.45
C HIS A 573 1.17 -4.09 -25.28
N VAL A 574 0.17 -4.07 -26.16
CA VAL A 574 -0.29 -2.88 -26.90
C VAL A 574 -1.75 -2.62 -26.57
N SER A 575 -2.02 -1.45 -25.99
CA SER A 575 -3.33 -0.97 -25.58
C SER A 575 -4.02 -0.20 -26.71
N LEU A 576 -5.23 -0.61 -27.10
CA LEU A 576 -5.90 -0.02 -28.28
C LEU A 576 -6.45 1.38 -28.01
N PHE A 577 -7.04 1.66 -26.85
CA PHE A 577 -7.46 3.01 -26.50
C PHE A 577 -6.27 3.96 -26.48
N CYS A 578 -5.09 3.50 -26.03
CA CYS A 578 -3.87 4.29 -26.09
C CYS A 578 -3.42 4.57 -27.54
N LEU A 579 -3.50 3.58 -28.44
CA LEU A 579 -3.24 3.79 -29.86
C LEU A 579 -4.24 4.77 -30.51
N LEU A 580 -5.54 4.60 -30.25
CA LEU A 580 -6.58 5.48 -30.78
C LEU A 580 -6.44 6.91 -30.26
N MET A 581 -6.14 7.06 -28.96
CA MET A 581 -5.80 8.34 -28.36
C MET A 581 -4.59 8.96 -29.08
N THR A 582 -3.53 8.20 -29.32
CA THR A 582 -2.30 8.67 -29.97
C THR A 582 -2.56 9.12 -31.41
N VAL A 583 -3.27 8.31 -32.21
CA VAL A 583 -3.67 8.66 -33.58
C VAL A 583 -4.52 9.93 -33.58
N THR A 584 -5.49 10.01 -32.67
CA THR A 584 -6.37 11.19 -32.53
C THR A 584 -5.58 12.42 -32.10
N ASN A 585 -4.58 12.26 -31.25
CA ASN A 585 -3.68 13.34 -30.83
C ASN A 585 -2.81 13.84 -32.01
N ILE A 586 -2.30 12.94 -32.85
CA ILE A 586 -1.58 13.31 -34.08
C ILE A 586 -2.50 14.09 -35.03
N ILE A 587 -3.75 13.65 -35.22
CA ILE A 587 -4.76 14.35 -36.03
C ILE A 587 -5.06 15.73 -35.42
N TYR A 588 -5.30 15.79 -34.11
CA TYR A 588 -5.53 17.04 -33.37
C TYR A 588 -4.36 18.03 -33.55
N THR A 589 -3.14 17.54 -33.43
CA THR A 589 -1.91 18.30 -33.64
C THR A 589 -1.86 18.84 -35.06
N ARG A 590 -2.15 18.02 -36.08
CA ARG A 590 -2.24 18.48 -37.49
C ARG A 590 -3.28 19.60 -37.67
N VAL A 591 -4.49 19.42 -37.12
CA VAL A 591 -5.58 20.39 -37.25
C VAL A 591 -5.22 21.72 -36.59
N THR A 592 -4.61 21.67 -35.41
CA THR A 592 -4.20 22.87 -34.65
C THR A 592 -3.01 23.58 -35.31
N MET A 593 -2.06 22.82 -35.86
CA MET A 593 -0.90 23.35 -36.59
C MET A 593 -1.26 24.13 -37.85
N GLN A 594 -2.34 23.79 -38.54
CA GLN A 594 -2.85 24.62 -39.65
C GLN A 594 -3.29 26.03 -39.21
N THR A 595 -3.52 26.22 -37.90
CA THR A 595 -4.03 27.49 -37.34
C THR A 595 -2.92 28.30 -36.68
N GLN A 596 -1.81 27.68 -36.27
CA GLN A 596 -0.67 28.38 -35.68
C GLN A 596 0.36 28.75 -36.75
N ASN A 597 0.56 30.06 -36.92
CA ASN A 597 1.57 30.59 -37.82
C ASN A 597 2.96 30.51 -37.15
N SER A 598 3.52 29.31 -37.07
CA SER A 598 4.82 29.01 -36.44
C SER A 598 5.99 29.45 -37.32
N ALA A 599 6.03 30.73 -37.71
CA ALA A 599 7.08 31.33 -38.53
C ALA A 599 8.42 31.52 -37.80
N GLY A 600 8.59 30.91 -36.62
CA GLY A 600 9.72 31.16 -35.72
C GLY A 600 10.83 30.11 -35.71
N MET A 601 10.52 28.81 -35.74
CA MET A 601 11.54 27.74 -35.67
C MET A 601 11.05 26.41 -36.26
N PRO A 602 11.74 25.82 -37.27
CA PRO A 602 11.40 24.52 -37.84
C PRO A 602 11.37 23.36 -36.81
N GLY A 603 12.18 23.43 -35.75
CA GLY A 603 12.28 22.39 -34.71
C GLY A 603 11.02 22.23 -33.84
N MET A 604 10.19 23.26 -33.70
CA MET A 604 8.97 23.20 -32.89
C MET A 604 7.92 22.24 -33.49
N LYS A 605 7.87 22.14 -34.83
CA LYS A 605 6.95 21.22 -35.51
C LYS A 605 7.30 19.76 -35.19
N TRP A 606 8.58 19.41 -35.22
CA TRP A 606 9.04 18.06 -34.90
C TRP A 606 8.73 17.67 -33.46
N MET A 607 9.02 18.57 -32.50
CA MET A 607 8.73 18.36 -31.08
C MET A 607 7.24 18.07 -30.82
N MET A 608 6.33 18.76 -31.52
CA MET A 608 4.90 18.56 -31.35
C MET A 608 4.38 17.22 -31.88
N TYR A 609 5.03 16.64 -32.91
CA TYR A 609 4.71 15.28 -33.37
C TYR A 609 5.39 14.19 -32.55
N LEU A 610 6.51 14.50 -31.89
CA LEU A 610 7.19 13.59 -30.98
C LEU A 610 6.39 13.37 -29.68
N MET A 611 5.74 14.41 -29.16
CA MET A 611 4.96 14.35 -27.91
C MET A 611 3.88 13.24 -27.89
N PRO A 612 2.99 13.10 -28.91
CA PRO A 612 2.05 11.98 -28.97
C PRO A 612 2.72 10.61 -28.93
N VAL A 613 3.88 10.46 -29.60
CA VAL A 613 4.63 9.19 -29.59
C VAL A 613 5.18 8.93 -28.20
N MET A 614 5.74 9.93 -27.51
CA MET A 614 6.19 9.79 -26.13
C MET A 614 5.04 9.40 -25.18
N PHE A 615 3.86 10.02 -25.35
CA PHE A 615 2.67 9.67 -24.57
C PHE A 615 2.20 8.24 -24.84
N LEU A 616 2.37 7.70 -26.05
CA LEU A 616 2.09 6.29 -26.31
C LEU A 616 2.88 5.38 -25.36
N PHE A 617 4.19 5.61 -25.19
CA PHE A 617 5.02 4.81 -24.28
C PHE A 617 4.58 4.92 -22.82
N ILE A 618 4.15 6.11 -22.39
CA ILE A 618 3.71 6.33 -21.00
C ILE A 618 2.33 5.71 -20.76
N PHE A 619 1.35 6.03 -21.60
CA PHE A 619 -0.06 5.68 -21.39
C PHE A 619 -0.41 4.24 -21.74
N ASN A 620 0.46 3.50 -22.44
CA ASN A 620 0.20 2.11 -22.79
C ASN A 620 0.01 1.21 -21.56
N ASN A 621 0.69 1.55 -20.44
CA ASN A 621 0.59 0.85 -19.16
C ASN A 621 -0.47 1.44 -18.20
N TYR A 622 -1.21 2.47 -18.60
CA TYR A 622 -2.25 3.09 -17.77
C TYR A 622 -3.63 2.45 -17.99
N ALA A 623 -4.55 2.71 -17.06
CA ALA A 623 -5.94 2.33 -17.14
C ALA A 623 -6.59 2.72 -18.49
N ALA A 624 -7.34 1.79 -19.08
CA ALA A 624 -8.07 1.99 -20.32
C ALA A 624 -9.05 3.18 -20.25
N GLY A 625 -9.71 3.37 -19.10
CA GLY A 625 -10.63 4.48 -18.83
C GLY A 625 -9.97 5.85 -18.98
N LEU A 626 -8.70 5.98 -18.55
CA LEU A 626 -7.93 7.20 -18.72
C LEU A 626 -7.67 7.48 -20.21
N SER A 627 -7.13 6.49 -20.92
CA SER A 627 -6.85 6.60 -22.37
C SER A 627 -8.11 6.88 -23.18
N TYR A 628 -9.23 6.25 -22.81
CA TYR A 628 -10.53 6.48 -23.41
C TYR A 628 -11.05 7.91 -23.18
N TYR A 629 -10.93 8.45 -21.97
CA TYR A 629 -11.25 9.84 -21.67
C TYR A 629 -10.44 10.82 -22.54
N TYR A 630 -9.13 10.61 -22.66
CA TYR A 630 -8.28 11.46 -23.51
C TYR A 630 -8.67 11.36 -24.98
N PHE A 631 -8.91 10.15 -25.48
CA PHE A 631 -9.39 9.90 -26.84
C PHE A 631 -10.67 10.70 -27.12
N LEU A 632 -11.69 10.57 -26.26
CA LEU A 632 -12.94 11.31 -26.39
C LEU A 632 -12.75 12.81 -26.31
N SER A 633 -11.95 13.27 -25.34
CA SER A 633 -11.65 14.69 -25.14
C SER A 633 -11.01 15.32 -26.38
N LEU A 634 -10.06 14.63 -27.02
CA LEU A 634 -9.42 15.06 -28.26
C LEU A 634 -10.40 15.01 -29.43
N LEU A 635 -11.18 13.93 -29.56
CA LEU A 635 -12.17 13.77 -30.63
C LEU A 635 -13.22 14.88 -30.60
N ILE A 636 -13.81 15.15 -29.43
CA ILE A 636 -14.76 16.25 -29.23
C ILE A 636 -14.12 17.60 -29.60
N THR A 637 -12.85 17.82 -29.23
CA THR A 637 -12.15 19.06 -29.56
C THR A 637 -11.94 19.22 -31.06
N ILE A 638 -11.59 18.14 -31.77
CA ILE A 638 -11.47 18.13 -33.24
C ILE A 638 -12.82 18.48 -33.87
N VAL A 639 -13.91 17.83 -33.43
CA VAL A 639 -15.27 18.08 -33.92
C VAL A 639 -15.68 19.53 -33.66
N GLN A 640 -15.48 20.04 -32.45
CA GLN A 640 -15.72 21.45 -32.09
C GLN A 640 -14.95 22.41 -33.00
N THR A 641 -13.69 22.10 -33.30
CA THR A 641 -12.86 22.92 -34.19
C THR A 641 -13.40 22.96 -35.62
N TYR A 642 -13.83 21.81 -36.16
CA TYR A 642 -14.44 21.75 -37.49
C TYR A 642 -15.79 22.48 -37.56
N ILE A 643 -16.66 22.30 -36.55
CA ILE A 643 -17.93 23.02 -36.46
C ILE A 643 -17.67 24.53 -36.39
N PHE A 644 -16.76 24.96 -35.52
CA PHE A 644 -16.40 26.38 -35.37
C PHE A 644 -15.91 26.99 -36.69
N ARG A 645 -15.03 26.30 -37.42
CA ARG A 645 -14.53 26.75 -38.73
C ARG A 645 -15.65 26.89 -39.77
N LYS A 646 -16.70 26.06 -39.70
CA LYS A 646 -17.87 26.17 -40.60
C LYS A 646 -18.80 27.33 -40.22
N VAL A 647 -18.99 27.58 -38.93
CA VAL A 647 -19.92 28.61 -38.43
C VAL A 647 -19.33 30.03 -38.52
N VAL A 648 -18.01 30.17 -38.36
CA VAL A 648 -17.34 31.46 -38.36
C VAL A 648 -16.86 31.82 -39.77
N SER A 649 -17.61 32.68 -40.46
CA SER A 649 -17.21 33.22 -41.77
C SER A 649 -16.01 34.18 -41.65
N GLU A 650 -14.95 33.93 -42.41
CA GLU A 650 -13.73 34.77 -42.43
C GLU A 650 -14.01 36.23 -42.82
N GLU A 651 -15.02 36.47 -43.68
CA GLU A 651 -15.37 37.79 -44.18
C GLU A 651 -15.98 38.70 -43.09
N LYS A 652 -16.98 38.19 -42.34
CA LYS A 652 -17.55 38.91 -41.18
C LYS A 652 -16.50 39.15 -40.09
N MET A 653 -15.50 38.27 -39.98
CA MET A 653 -14.39 38.46 -39.04
C MET A 653 -13.42 39.56 -39.49
N ARG A 654 -13.05 39.61 -40.77
CA ARG A 654 -12.22 40.70 -41.32
C ARG A 654 -12.89 42.06 -41.13
N ALA A 655 -14.20 42.15 -41.37
CA ALA A 655 -14.98 43.37 -41.13
C ALA A 655 -14.91 43.80 -39.65
N LYS A 656 -15.17 42.89 -38.71
CA LYS A 656 -15.06 43.17 -37.27
C LYS A 656 -13.64 43.54 -36.82
N MET A 657 -12.61 42.95 -37.42
CA MET A 657 -11.21 43.30 -37.12
C MET A 657 -10.84 44.68 -37.64
N ALA A 658 -11.31 45.06 -38.84
CA ALA A 658 -11.10 46.40 -39.40
C ALA A 658 -11.80 47.48 -38.56
N GLU A 659 -13.02 47.22 -38.06
CA GLU A 659 -13.71 48.10 -37.12
C GLU A 659 -13.00 48.20 -35.77
N ALA A 660 -12.49 47.09 -35.25
CA ALA A 660 -11.74 47.08 -33.99
C ALA A 660 -10.40 47.82 -34.09
N ALA A 661 -9.74 47.76 -35.25
CA ALA A 661 -8.51 48.49 -35.53
C ALA A 661 -8.74 50.02 -35.65
N ARG A 662 -9.96 50.44 -36.02
CA ARG A 662 -10.35 51.87 -36.07
C ARG A 662 -10.61 52.48 -34.68
N LYS A 663 -10.84 51.66 -33.65
CA LYS A 663 -11.07 52.15 -32.27
C LYS A 663 -9.73 52.29 -31.52
N PRO A 664 -9.39 53.47 -30.98
CA PRO A 664 -8.17 53.64 -30.21
C PRO A 664 -8.24 52.83 -28.91
N LYS A 665 -7.35 51.84 -28.76
CA LYS A 665 -7.24 51.09 -27.50
C LYS A 665 -6.32 51.82 -26.52
N LYS A 666 -6.80 52.04 -25.30
CA LYS A 666 -5.94 52.47 -24.18
C LYS A 666 -4.91 51.37 -23.90
N LYS A 667 -3.62 51.71 -23.93
CA LYS A 667 -2.53 50.80 -23.55
C LYS A 667 -2.73 50.39 -22.08
N SER A 668 -2.74 49.09 -21.76
CA SER A 668 -2.77 48.66 -20.36
C SER A 668 -1.40 48.91 -19.71
N GLY A 669 -1.36 49.23 -18.42
CA GLY A 669 -0.10 49.51 -17.70
C GLY A 669 0.91 48.35 -17.73
N PHE A 670 0.43 47.11 -17.83
CA PHE A 670 1.29 45.93 -17.98
C PHE A 670 2.00 45.90 -19.35
N MET A 671 1.27 46.19 -20.44
CA MET A 671 1.86 46.29 -21.79
C MET A 671 2.92 47.40 -21.86
N ALA A 672 2.70 48.53 -21.19
CA ALA A 672 3.68 49.61 -21.13
C ALA A 672 4.96 49.19 -20.37
N ARG A 673 4.80 48.51 -19.22
CA ARG A 673 5.94 47.96 -18.46
C ARG A 673 6.74 46.91 -19.24
N LEU A 674 6.06 46.07 -20.02
CA LEU A 674 6.72 45.06 -20.85
C LEU A 674 7.47 45.69 -22.03
N GLU A 675 6.92 46.76 -22.61
CA GLU A 675 7.57 47.57 -23.66
C GLU A 675 8.84 48.27 -23.11
N GLU A 676 8.78 48.81 -21.90
CA GLU A 676 9.95 49.39 -21.20
C GLU A 676 11.03 48.35 -20.89
N ALA A 677 10.63 47.16 -20.40
CA ALA A 677 11.56 46.07 -20.11
C ALA A 677 12.28 45.59 -21.39
N GLN A 678 11.56 45.43 -22.50
CA GLN A 678 12.16 45.09 -23.80
C GLN A 678 13.10 46.18 -24.30
N ARG A 679 12.76 47.47 -24.15
CA ARG A 679 13.65 48.58 -24.52
C ARG A 679 14.94 48.59 -23.70
N LYS A 680 14.85 48.36 -22.39
CA LYS A 680 16.04 48.21 -21.51
C LYS A 680 16.91 47.03 -21.94
N GLN A 681 16.30 45.90 -22.28
CA GLN A 681 17.03 44.71 -22.75
C GLN A 681 17.75 44.97 -24.09
N GLN A 682 17.10 45.70 -25.01
CA GLN A 682 17.72 46.12 -26.28
C GLN A 682 18.88 47.10 -26.10
N GLN A 683 18.77 48.02 -25.15
CA GLN A 683 19.84 48.96 -24.83
C GLN A 683 21.06 48.22 -24.27
N MET A 684 20.87 47.29 -23.32
CA MET A 684 21.95 46.46 -22.78
C MET A 684 22.65 45.60 -23.85
N LEU A 685 21.89 44.98 -24.76
CA LEU A 685 22.46 44.20 -25.87
C LEU A 685 23.29 45.07 -26.83
N ARG A 686 22.82 46.27 -27.17
CA ARG A 686 23.57 47.23 -28.01
C ARG A 686 24.85 47.71 -27.32
N GLU A 687 24.82 47.92 -26.01
CA GLU A 687 26.01 48.28 -25.23
C GLU A 687 27.03 47.14 -25.17
N GLN A 688 26.58 45.88 -25.02
CA GLN A 688 27.45 44.69 -25.08
C GLN A 688 28.10 44.53 -26.46
N GLN A 689 27.34 44.70 -27.55
CA GLN A 689 27.87 44.64 -28.92
C GLN A 689 28.87 45.78 -29.19
N LYS A 690 28.60 47.00 -28.71
CA LYS A 690 29.54 48.13 -28.79
C LYS A 690 30.81 47.90 -27.98
N ARG A 691 30.75 47.14 -26.88
CA ARG A 691 31.93 46.74 -26.08
C ARG A 691 32.74 45.62 -26.76
N GLN A 692 32.10 44.70 -27.47
CA GLN A 692 32.78 43.63 -28.21
C GLN A 692 33.44 44.12 -29.51
N GLY A 693 32.86 45.10 -30.21
CA GLY A 693 33.45 45.71 -31.41
C GLY A 693 34.56 46.75 -31.15
N ARG A 694 34.96 46.93 -29.88
CA ARG A 694 36.02 47.86 -29.44
C ARG A 694 37.27 47.13 -28.91
N ARG A 695 37.36 45.80 -29.10
CA ARG A 695 38.52 44.98 -28.74
C ARG A 695 39.29 44.56 -29.97
#